data_AF-A0A1I0ERD4-F1
#
_entry.id   AF-A0A1I0ERD4-F1
#
_cell.length_a   1.000
_cell.length_b   1.000
_cell.length_c   1.000
_cell.angle_alpha   90.00
_cell.angle_beta   90.00
_cell.angle_gamma   90.00
#
_symmetry.space_group_name_H-M   'P 1'
#
loop_
_entity.id
_entity.type
_entity.pdbx_description
1 polymer ?
#
loop_
_entity_poly.entity_id
_entity_poly.type
_entity_poly.pdbx_seq_one_letter_code
_entity_poly.pdbx_strand_id
1 'polypeptide(L)'
;MAKIIKFDEDARRALERGVDKLADAVKVTLGPRGRNVVLDKKFGAPTITNDGVTIAREVELEDPYENLGAQLAKDVATKTNDVAGDGTTTATVLAQALVHEGLRNVAAGANPMGLGRGMRAAVDAVHAALDAIAIPVADQDGIAGVATVSAQDAEIGTLIGEAMETVGKDGVITVEESNTLSTELDVTEGVQFDKGYLSPYFVTDTEAMEAVLEDALVLLVQGKVGALADLLPLLEKVLSSGGRPLLIVAEDVEGEALSTLVVNSIRKTIKVIAVKSPYFGHQRMAFMTDLAIVTGGQVVSEDVGLKLDSVGPEMLGTARRVVVTKDETTILDGGGTGEAIADRVAQIRREIEATDSDWDREKLQERLAKLAGGIGVIRVGAATEVEMKEKKHRIEDAIAATRAAVEEGVVPGGGSALVHAAAAIDALDLAGDELTGARAVRTALDAPLVRIAENAGFEGRVVVSKVREAGVGTGFNAATGEYGDLAAQGVIDPVKVTKAALGNAASIAAMILATDYTVMEPASEADVLVGAVERIESEHAEIARRQSRSRDLGLTSRPGSSEESASQAGQHSTKSPISSPPARRPPEPPGSSGGDHVPRRHLAVDLPQRAPVGGRFSLLVRVTLSRPTHGTSSAMRSVDIPLEGRIITITVSAPELTPEGNLDQDLLVPNAEDTDPIRFGFMASRSGLHSVVVRAFAGGTLVGELAVQISVEAGAVIEEGRTRLVEVDALAAEPGEVTLQVGLTEDNRYSFQLIGEALYPVTLTRRLAGDPTHVVGALVAELRDMAARRSTFANPRLIRNRLENLGAELWATAVPEAVREQFWAQVDNIKSLTIVSDRDAVPWELLFAVDGSNDLGFLVERFPVVRRVYGQRRARNLSLQSAAYIVPAGSPSDALEEVRTVRAHLGEDVTDLGTVQRLDQMLHLLESSPGLLHFACHNQFSSSDGSVLNMGDGPFRPSDLAKAVQKRGLADAHPLVFFNACRTAGEISGLFQTMGWAKQFIGAGAGAFIGSHWAVRSNSARGFADAFYQAFYKDGLALGSASLKARQDVIGDGGDPTWLAYTIYGNPAATRG
;
A
#
# COMPACT_ATOMS: atom_id res chain seq x y z
N MET A 1 12.19 8.19 18.60
CA MET A 1 12.11 9.54 18.00
C MET A 1 11.83 10.53 19.12
N ALA A 2 12.00 11.84 18.91
CA ALA A 2 11.44 12.83 19.81
C ALA A 2 9.90 12.73 19.82
N LYS A 3 9.26 13.21 20.89
CA LYS A 3 7.81 13.29 21.03
C LYS A 3 7.46 14.66 21.57
N ILE A 4 6.35 15.23 21.10
CA ILE A 4 5.75 16.43 21.70
C ILE A 4 4.70 16.01 22.71
N ILE A 5 4.64 16.71 23.85
CA ILE A 5 3.74 16.38 24.95
C ILE A 5 2.99 17.64 25.38
N LYS A 6 1.65 17.60 25.31
CA LYS A 6 0.77 18.56 26.01
C LYS A 6 0.26 17.89 27.29
N PHE A 7 0.10 18.70 28.32
CA PHE A 7 -0.40 18.28 29.64
C PHE A 7 -1.72 19.01 29.96
N ASP A 8 -2.42 18.53 30.99
CA ASP A 8 -3.51 19.19 31.68
C ASP A 8 -4.62 19.74 30.75
N GLU A 9 -5.02 21.00 30.94
CA GLU A 9 -6.10 21.61 30.16
C GLU A 9 -5.72 21.79 28.67
N ASP A 10 -4.46 22.09 28.33
CA ASP A 10 -4.03 22.24 26.93
C ASP A 10 -4.18 20.94 26.11
N ALA A 11 -3.95 19.79 26.75
CA ALA A 11 -4.22 18.49 26.15
C ALA A 11 -5.73 18.26 25.98
N ARG A 12 -6.50 18.41 27.06
CA ARG A 12 -7.95 18.18 27.09
C ARG A 12 -8.72 19.09 26.12
N ARG A 13 -8.35 20.38 26.02
CA ARG A 13 -8.94 21.35 25.07
C ARG A 13 -8.61 21.04 23.62
N ALA A 14 -7.46 20.43 23.32
CA ALA A 14 -7.16 19.99 21.95
C ALA A 14 -8.02 18.78 21.56
N LEU A 15 -8.17 17.81 22.45
CA LEU A 15 -9.09 16.68 22.24
C LEU A 15 -10.55 17.16 22.08
N GLU A 16 -11.00 18.10 22.91
CA GLU A 16 -12.34 18.73 22.83
C GLU A 16 -12.62 19.32 21.44
N ARG A 17 -11.71 20.15 20.91
CA ARG A 17 -11.85 20.73 19.55
C ARG A 17 -11.79 19.68 18.44
N GLY A 18 -11.10 18.57 18.66
CA GLY A 18 -11.08 17.42 17.77
C GLY A 18 -12.43 16.72 17.69
N VAL A 19 -13.01 16.40 18.85
CA VAL A 19 -14.36 15.85 18.99
C VAL A 19 -15.38 16.80 18.36
N ASP A 20 -15.27 18.10 18.63
CA ASP A 20 -16.18 19.11 18.09
C ASP A 20 -16.15 19.18 16.57
N LYS A 21 -14.96 19.20 15.94
CA LYS A 21 -14.85 19.26 14.47
C LYS A 21 -15.51 18.06 13.77
N LEU A 22 -15.37 16.85 14.33
CA LEU A 22 -16.05 15.67 13.79
C LEU A 22 -17.55 15.70 14.09
N ALA A 23 -17.93 15.99 15.34
CA ALA A 23 -19.32 16.00 15.75
C ALA A 23 -20.14 17.08 15.02
N ASP A 24 -19.56 18.26 14.76
CA ASP A 24 -20.21 19.33 14.00
C ASP A 24 -20.41 18.97 12.53
N ALA A 25 -19.49 18.21 11.93
CA ALA A 25 -19.64 17.68 10.57
C ALA A 25 -20.71 16.57 10.49
N VAL A 26 -20.84 15.73 11.52
CA VAL A 26 -21.80 14.61 11.57
C VAL A 26 -23.21 15.07 11.97
N LYS A 27 -23.36 15.94 12.98
CA LYS A 27 -24.67 16.28 13.59
C LYS A 27 -25.62 17.10 12.72
N VAL A 28 -25.21 17.50 11.52
CA VAL A 28 -26.10 18.10 10.51
C VAL A 28 -27.02 17.07 9.85
N THR A 29 -26.72 15.77 9.94
CA THR A 29 -27.53 14.72 9.33
C THR A 29 -28.67 14.21 10.22
N LEU A 30 -28.66 14.54 11.52
CA LEU A 30 -29.55 13.92 12.50
C LEU A 30 -31.05 14.29 12.31
N GLY A 31 -31.89 13.26 12.17
CA GLY A 31 -33.36 13.36 12.15
C GLY A 31 -33.96 13.64 10.77
N PRO A 32 -35.31 13.70 10.66
CA PRO A 32 -36.05 13.73 9.39
C PRO A 32 -35.97 15.06 8.61
N ARG A 33 -35.13 16.00 9.07
CA ARG A 33 -34.76 17.24 8.38
C ARG A 33 -33.25 17.49 8.46
N GLY A 34 -32.48 16.43 8.63
CA GLY A 34 -31.03 16.43 8.43
C GLY A 34 -30.64 16.82 7.01
N ARG A 35 -29.36 17.03 6.78
CA ARG A 35 -28.80 17.42 5.48
C ARG A 35 -27.62 16.54 5.12
N ASN A 36 -27.57 16.11 3.88
CA ASN A 36 -26.47 15.29 3.38
C ASN A 36 -25.17 16.09 3.36
N VAL A 37 -24.06 15.42 3.69
CA VAL A 37 -22.70 15.93 3.57
C VAL A 37 -22.13 15.46 2.23
N VAL A 38 -21.28 16.28 1.63
CA VAL A 38 -20.55 15.96 0.39
C VAL A 38 -19.10 15.68 0.76
N LEU A 39 -18.64 14.47 0.46
CA LEU A 39 -17.30 13.96 0.76
C LEU A 39 -16.52 13.87 -0.55
N ASP A 40 -15.39 14.57 -0.62
CA ASP A 40 -14.53 14.53 -1.81
C ASP A 40 -13.81 13.18 -1.91
N LYS A 41 -13.62 12.69 -3.15
CA LYS A 41 -12.94 11.43 -3.43
C LYS A 41 -11.84 11.71 -4.46
N LYS A 42 -10.60 11.31 -4.14
CA LYS A 42 -9.38 11.58 -4.93
C LYS A 42 -9.46 11.12 -6.39
N PHE A 43 -10.38 10.20 -6.70
CA PHE A 43 -10.81 9.82 -8.04
C PHE A 43 -12.32 9.52 -8.03
N GLY A 44 -13.02 9.81 -9.14
CA GLY A 44 -14.44 9.48 -9.31
C GLY A 44 -15.38 10.68 -9.11
N ALA A 45 -16.61 10.39 -8.70
CA ALA A 45 -17.58 11.39 -8.23
C ALA A 45 -17.50 11.52 -6.69
N PRO A 46 -17.84 12.68 -6.10
CA PRO A 46 -17.92 12.82 -4.66
C PRO A 46 -19.07 11.97 -4.09
N THR A 47 -18.88 11.45 -2.88
CA THR A 47 -19.94 10.74 -2.16
C THR A 47 -20.88 11.78 -1.53
N ILE A 48 -22.19 11.58 -1.67
CA ILE A 48 -23.22 12.38 -0.99
C ILE A 48 -23.94 11.43 -0.04
N THR A 49 -23.95 11.72 1.27
CA THR A 49 -24.48 10.81 2.28
C THR A 49 -25.05 11.54 3.50
N ASN A 50 -25.97 10.92 4.22
CA ASN A 50 -26.47 11.33 5.53
C ASN A 50 -25.98 10.40 6.68
N ASP A 51 -25.30 9.29 6.39
CA ASP A 51 -24.75 8.40 7.42
C ASP A 51 -23.57 9.03 8.17
N GLY A 52 -23.69 9.03 9.51
CA GLY A 52 -22.68 9.53 10.43
C GLY A 52 -21.37 8.72 10.46
N VAL A 53 -21.34 7.40 10.22
CA VAL A 53 -20.09 6.64 10.24
C VAL A 53 -19.26 6.85 8.96
N THR A 54 -19.89 6.93 7.80
CA THR A 54 -19.24 7.28 6.52
C THR A 54 -18.62 8.68 6.60
N ILE A 55 -19.36 9.66 7.15
CA ILE A 55 -18.83 11.02 7.37
C ILE A 55 -17.68 10.98 8.40
N ALA A 56 -17.87 10.33 9.54
CA ALA A 56 -16.83 10.23 10.57
C ALA A 56 -15.55 9.54 10.08
N ARG A 57 -15.66 8.57 9.16
CA ARG A 57 -14.52 7.83 8.60
C ARG A 57 -13.58 8.74 7.80
N GLU A 58 -14.11 9.67 7.02
CA GLU A 58 -13.35 10.60 6.17
C GLU A 58 -12.81 11.85 6.93
N VAL A 59 -13.14 12.03 8.21
CA VAL A 59 -12.60 13.16 9.01
C VAL A 59 -11.19 12.84 9.52
N GLU A 60 -10.20 13.51 8.92
CA GLU A 60 -8.83 13.64 9.42
C GLU A 60 -8.48 15.12 9.60
N LEU A 61 -7.72 15.47 10.64
CA LEU A 61 -7.37 16.86 10.98
C LEU A 61 -5.85 17.11 10.96
N GLU A 62 -5.46 18.34 10.61
CA GLU A 62 -4.06 18.77 10.48
C GLU A 62 -3.34 18.89 11.84
N ASP A 63 -3.93 19.55 12.85
CA ASP A 63 -3.36 19.55 14.21
C ASP A 63 -3.45 18.12 14.78
N PRO A 64 -2.33 17.44 15.08
CA PRO A 64 -2.34 16.04 15.48
C PRO A 64 -3.06 15.81 16.81
N TYR A 65 -3.07 16.80 17.71
CA TYR A 65 -3.77 16.71 18.99
C TYR A 65 -5.28 16.82 18.82
N GLU A 66 -5.74 17.64 17.87
CA GLU A 66 -7.16 17.70 17.50
C GLU A 66 -7.56 16.44 16.71
N ASN A 67 -6.68 15.95 15.82
CA ASN A 67 -6.93 14.70 15.09
C ASN A 67 -7.13 13.50 16.03
N LEU A 68 -6.38 13.42 17.14
CA LEU A 68 -6.60 12.38 18.16
C LEU A 68 -8.00 12.48 18.80
N GLY A 69 -8.51 13.69 19.04
CA GLY A 69 -9.89 13.90 19.49
C GLY A 69 -10.92 13.46 18.45
N ALA A 70 -10.66 13.74 17.18
CA ALA A 70 -11.51 13.28 16.08
C ALA A 70 -11.50 11.74 15.93
N GLN A 71 -10.34 11.08 15.95
CA GLN A 71 -10.28 9.62 15.85
C GLN A 71 -11.01 8.94 17.05
N LEU A 72 -10.92 9.49 18.26
CA LEU A 72 -11.71 8.99 19.41
C LEU A 72 -13.24 9.16 19.20
N ALA A 73 -13.69 10.24 18.56
CA ALA A 73 -15.10 10.41 18.22
C ALA A 73 -15.56 9.48 17.06
N LYS A 74 -14.68 9.21 16.09
CA LYS A 74 -14.87 8.23 15.01
C LYS A 74 -15.00 6.80 15.53
N ASP A 75 -14.29 6.44 16.61
CA ASP A 75 -14.48 5.17 17.31
C ASP A 75 -15.88 5.04 17.93
N VAL A 76 -16.50 6.13 18.42
CA VAL A 76 -17.90 6.11 18.91
C VAL A 76 -18.87 5.74 17.79
N ALA A 77 -18.77 6.41 16.64
CA ALA A 77 -19.61 6.15 15.49
C ALA A 77 -19.43 4.71 14.99
N THR A 78 -18.18 4.31 14.78
CA THR A 78 -17.81 2.97 14.26
C THR A 78 -18.28 1.85 15.21
N LYS A 79 -17.99 1.95 16.51
CA LYS A 79 -18.38 0.91 17.48
C LYS A 79 -19.90 0.81 17.66
N THR A 80 -20.64 1.89 17.41
CA THR A 80 -22.12 1.87 17.42
C THR A 80 -22.65 1.15 16.18
N ASN A 81 -22.08 1.44 15.00
CA ASN A 81 -22.39 0.72 13.76
C ASN A 81 -22.17 -0.79 13.90
N ASP A 82 -21.00 -1.21 14.41
CA ASP A 82 -20.65 -2.62 14.66
C ASP A 82 -21.65 -3.38 15.57
N VAL A 83 -22.43 -2.67 16.41
CA VAL A 83 -23.27 -3.27 17.46
C VAL A 83 -24.75 -3.26 17.09
N ALA A 84 -25.20 -2.26 16.33
CA ALA A 84 -26.62 -2.07 16.04
C ALA A 84 -26.92 -1.60 14.59
N GLY A 85 -25.91 -1.24 13.79
CA GLY A 85 -26.05 -0.80 12.39
C GLY A 85 -26.86 0.49 12.16
N ASP A 86 -27.14 1.25 13.21
CA ASP A 86 -27.79 2.57 13.17
C ASP A 86 -27.36 3.35 14.43
N GLY A 87 -27.73 4.62 14.55
CA GLY A 87 -27.49 5.48 15.71
C GLY A 87 -26.12 6.15 15.75
N THR A 88 -25.33 6.03 14.67
CA THR A 88 -23.96 6.55 14.55
C THR A 88 -23.89 8.06 14.83
N THR A 89 -24.79 8.83 14.23
CA THR A 89 -24.96 10.29 14.46
C THR A 89 -25.44 10.61 15.88
N THR A 90 -26.37 9.82 16.44
CA THR A 90 -26.86 9.99 17.82
C THR A 90 -25.76 9.77 18.85
N ALA A 91 -24.96 8.71 18.67
CA ALA A 91 -23.81 8.40 19.52
C ALA A 91 -22.77 9.53 19.50
N THR A 92 -22.51 10.08 18.31
CA THR A 92 -21.57 11.20 18.11
C THR A 92 -22.05 12.47 18.82
N VAL A 93 -23.35 12.79 18.74
CA VAL A 93 -23.96 13.95 19.45
C VAL A 93 -23.94 13.77 20.97
N LEU A 94 -24.20 12.56 21.47
CA LEU A 94 -24.07 12.23 22.89
C LEU A 94 -22.62 12.35 23.37
N ALA A 95 -21.64 11.90 22.57
CA ALA A 95 -20.22 11.99 22.91
C ALA A 95 -19.75 13.46 23.04
N GLN A 96 -20.12 14.32 22.10
CA GLN A 96 -19.84 15.77 22.17
C GLN A 96 -20.39 16.38 23.48
N ALA A 97 -21.66 16.13 23.79
CA ALA A 97 -22.30 16.67 24.99
C ALA A 97 -21.70 16.13 26.29
N LEU A 98 -21.35 14.84 26.36
CA LEU A 98 -20.71 14.22 27.52
C LEU A 98 -19.27 14.72 27.73
N VAL A 99 -18.51 14.95 26.66
CA VAL A 99 -17.17 15.56 26.72
C VAL A 99 -17.26 17.00 27.22
N HIS A 100 -18.15 17.84 26.68
CA HIS A 100 -18.33 19.23 27.12
C HIS A 100 -18.74 19.35 28.60
N GLU A 101 -19.78 18.62 29.02
CA GLU A 101 -20.24 18.67 30.42
C GLU A 101 -19.21 18.05 31.37
N GLY A 102 -18.54 16.98 30.96
CA GLY A 102 -17.46 16.37 31.73
C GLY A 102 -16.25 17.30 31.90
N LEU A 103 -15.72 17.87 30.82
CA LEU A 103 -14.55 18.74 30.85
C LEU A 103 -14.80 20.04 31.62
N ARG A 104 -16.03 20.59 31.57
CA ARG A 104 -16.44 21.72 32.42
C ARG A 104 -16.31 21.39 33.92
N ASN A 105 -16.65 20.16 34.32
CA ASN A 105 -16.53 19.72 35.71
C ASN A 105 -15.08 19.37 36.10
N VAL A 106 -14.28 18.78 35.19
CA VAL A 106 -12.83 18.59 35.42
C VAL A 106 -12.11 19.93 35.60
N ALA A 107 -12.43 20.94 34.78
CA ALA A 107 -11.90 22.30 34.94
C ALA A 107 -12.37 23.00 36.24
N ALA A 108 -13.50 22.57 36.82
CA ALA A 108 -13.96 22.99 38.14
C ALA A 108 -13.32 22.22 39.31
N GLY A 109 -12.41 21.26 39.03
CA GLY A 109 -11.67 20.48 40.03
C GLY A 109 -12.27 19.13 40.41
N ALA A 110 -13.30 18.65 39.71
CA ALA A 110 -13.88 17.32 39.95
C ALA A 110 -12.93 16.20 39.51
N ASN A 111 -12.86 15.09 40.25
CA ASN A 111 -11.99 13.96 39.90
C ASN A 111 -12.52 13.21 38.65
N PRO A 112 -11.75 13.10 37.55
CA PRO A 112 -12.19 12.42 36.33
C PRO A 112 -12.60 10.97 36.53
N MET A 113 -11.92 10.24 37.41
CA MET A 113 -12.25 8.84 37.71
C MET A 113 -13.54 8.72 38.54
N GLY A 114 -13.89 9.75 39.32
CA GLY A 114 -15.19 9.86 39.97
C GLY A 114 -16.31 10.16 38.97
N LEU A 115 -16.10 11.15 38.10
CA LEU A 115 -17.02 11.48 37.00
C LEU A 115 -17.32 10.23 36.15
N GLY A 116 -16.29 9.49 35.72
CA GLY A 116 -16.44 8.30 34.88
C GLY A 116 -17.19 7.13 35.56
N ARG A 117 -17.09 6.97 36.89
CA ARG A 117 -17.92 5.99 37.63
C ARG A 117 -19.38 6.45 37.72
N GLY A 118 -19.60 7.73 38.01
CA GLY A 118 -20.93 8.34 38.01
C GLY A 118 -21.64 8.27 36.66
N MET A 119 -20.90 8.51 35.58
CA MET A 119 -21.39 8.37 34.21
C MET A 119 -21.84 6.94 33.93
N ARG A 120 -21.04 5.92 34.28
CA ARG A 120 -21.42 4.51 34.09
C ARG A 120 -22.70 4.16 34.85
N ALA A 121 -22.79 4.48 36.14
CA ALA A 121 -23.98 4.20 36.95
C ALA A 121 -25.25 4.87 36.40
N ALA A 122 -25.14 6.08 35.84
CA ALA A 122 -26.25 6.76 35.17
C ALA A 122 -26.64 6.10 33.83
N VAL A 123 -25.69 5.61 33.04
CA VAL A 123 -25.96 4.85 31.81
C VAL A 123 -26.65 3.52 32.14
N ASP A 124 -26.17 2.78 33.14
CA ASP A 124 -26.77 1.52 33.58
C ASP A 124 -28.24 1.71 34.01
N ALA A 125 -28.53 2.80 34.74
CA ALA A 125 -29.89 3.17 35.14
C ALA A 125 -30.79 3.58 33.96
N VAL A 126 -30.25 4.28 32.97
CA VAL A 126 -30.98 4.68 31.75
C VAL A 126 -31.26 3.47 30.86
N HIS A 127 -30.32 2.52 30.73
CA HIS A 127 -30.55 1.27 30.01
C HIS A 127 -31.70 0.47 30.64
N ALA A 128 -31.67 0.27 31.97
CA ALA A 128 -32.76 -0.40 32.69
C ALA A 128 -34.11 0.33 32.56
N ALA A 129 -34.09 1.67 32.46
CA ALA A 129 -35.31 2.47 32.23
C ALA A 129 -35.85 2.35 30.80
N LEU A 130 -34.98 2.24 29.79
CA LEU A 130 -35.36 1.98 28.39
C LEU A 130 -35.95 0.57 28.24
N ASP A 131 -35.29 -0.44 28.82
CA ASP A 131 -35.74 -1.84 28.82
C ASP A 131 -37.12 -2.01 29.46
N ALA A 132 -37.41 -1.21 30.50
CA ALA A 132 -38.71 -1.21 31.18
C ALA A 132 -39.86 -0.53 30.40
N ILE A 133 -39.56 0.20 29.31
CA ILE A 133 -40.56 0.84 28.42
C ILE A 133 -40.51 0.31 26.98
N ALA A 134 -39.73 -0.74 26.72
CA ALA A 134 -39.59 -1.36 25.42
C ALA A 134 -40.92 -1.95 24.92
N ILE A 135 -41.29 -1.64 23.67
CA ILE A 135 -42.44 -2.20 22.97
C ILE A 135 -41.92 -3.32 22.05
N PRO A 136 -42.34 -4.59 22.22
CA PRO A 136 -41.93 -5.67 21.32
C PRO A 136 -42.47 -5.47 19.90
N VAL A 137 -41.63 -5.67 18.90
CA VAL A 137 -42.01 -5.69 17.48
C VAL A 137 -42.04 -7.13 16.98
N ALA A 138 -43.15 -7.53 16.32
CA ALA A 138 -43.34 -8.89 15.80
C ALA A 138 -44.24 -8.97 14.56
N ASP A 139 -44.85 -7.86 14.15
CA ASP A 139 -45.76 -7.72 13.01
C ASP A 139 -45.13 -6.89 11.88
N GLN A 140 -45.64 -7.11 10.66
CA GLN A 140 -45.16 -6.46 9.44
C GLN A 140 -45.25 -4.92 9.53
N ASP A 141 -46.37 -4.40 10.06
CA ASP A 141 -46.58 -2.95 10.24
C ASP A 141 -45.54 -2.33 11.19
N GLY A 142 -45.22 -3.01 12.31
CA GLY A 142 -44.20 -2.55 13.26
C GLY A 142 -42.79 -2.57 12.67
N ILE A 143 -42.46 -3.62 11.90
CA ILE A 143 -41.21 -3.73 11.14
C ILE A 143 -41.09 -2.60 10.11
N ALA A 144 -42.12 -2.42 9.27
CA ALA A 144 -42.13 -1.41 8.23
C ALA A 144 -42.05 0.01 8.82
N GLY A 145 -42.62 0.24 10.00
CA GLY A 145 -42.46 1.48 10.76
C GLY A 145 -41.00 1.78 11.10
N VAL A 146 -40.27 0.84 11.72
CA VAL A 146 -38.83 0.99 12.04
C VAL A 146 -38.01 1.24 10.79
N ALA A 147 -38.22 0.43 9.75
CA ALA A 147 -37.50 0.56 8.49
C ALA A 147 -37.77 1.90 7.79
N THR A 148 -39.01 2.42 7.85
CA THR A 148 -39.39 3.75 7.33
C THR A 148 -38.67 4.88 8.06
N VAL A 149 -38.53 4.80 9.39
CA VAL A 149 -37.84 5.82 10.19
C VAL A 149 -36.35 5.87 9.88
N SER A 150 -35.70 4.70 9.79
CA SER A 150 -34.25 4.59 9.54
C SER A 150 -33.90 4.97 8.09
N ALA A 151 -34.59 4.41 7.09
CA ALA A 151 -34.37 4.73 5.67
C ALA A 151 -34.85 6.14 5.26
N GLN A 152 -35.66 6.79 6.11
CA GLN A 152 -36.40 8.03 5.83
C GLN A 152 -37.35 7.93 4.60
N ASP A 153 -37.81 6.72 4.29
CA ASP A 153 -38.50 6.36 3.05
C ASP A 153 -39.48 5.21 3.30
N ALA A 154 -40.77 5.43 3.01
CA ALA A 154 -41.85 4.47 3.26
C ALA A 154 -41.95 3.37 2.18
N GLU A 155 -41.41 3.60 0.98
CA GLU A 155 -41.33 2.56 -0.07
C GLU A 155 -40.28 1.52 0.35
N ILE A 156 -39.11 1.98 0.80
CA ILE A 156 -38.07 1.13 1.41
C ILE A 156 -38.61 0.42 2.66
N GLY A 157 -39.29 1.14 3.55
CA GLY A 157 -39.84 0.56 4.77
C GLY A 157 -40.84 -0.58 4.51
N THR A 158 -41.71 -0.41 3.50
CA THR A 158 -42.65 -1.45 3.06
C THR A 158 -41.92 -2.67 2.51
N LEU A 159 -40.94 -2.47 1.61
CA LEU A 159 -40.16 -3.56 1.02
C LEU A 159 -39.38 -4.37 2.06
N ILE A 160 -38.82 -3.72 3.10
CA ILE A 160 -38.14 -4.42 4.21
C ILE A 160 -39.15 -5.21 5.07
N GLY A 161 -40.36 -4.70 5.25
CA GLY A 161 -41.46 -5.41 5.91
C GLY A 161 -41.91 -6.67 5.14
N GLU A 162 -42.16 -6.55 3.84
CA GLU A 162 -42.49 -7.67 2.95
C GLU A 162 -41.37 -8.71 2.90
N ALA A 163 -40.10 -8.27 2.86
CA ALA A 163 -38.95 -9.17 2.90
C ALA A 163 -38.89 -9.95 4.21
N MET A 164 -38.98 -9.26 5.37
CA MET A 164 -38.88 -9.87 6.69
C MET A 164 -40.06 -10.80 7.03
N GLU A 165 -41.27 -10.50 6.53
CA GLU A 165 -42.40 -11.44 6.62
C GLU A 165 -42.12 -12.70 5.78
N THR A 166 -41.58 -12.55 4.57
CA THR A 166 -41.38 -13.65 3.63
C THR A 166 -40.26 -14.61 4.03
N VAL A 167 -39.11 -14.10 4.52
CA VAL A 167 -37.99 -14.95 5.00
C VAL A 167 -38.12 -15.33 6.48
N GLY A 168 -38.98 -14.64 7.22
CA GLY A 168 -39.15 -14.78 8.67
C GLY A 168 -38.05 -14.10 9.50
N LYS A 169 -38.28 -14.00 10.81
CA LYS A 169 -37.41 -13.31 11.78
C LYS A 169 -35.93 -13.71 11.72
N ASP A 170 -35.65 -15.00 11.51
CA ASP A 170 -34.28 -15.54 11.47
C ASP A 170 -33.76 -15.71 10.03
N GLY A 171 -34.49 -15.16 9.05
CA GLY A 171 -34.17 -15.22 7.63
C GLY A 171 -33.20 -14.13 7.18
N VAL A 172 -32.60 -14.34 6.01
CA VAL A 172 -31.58 -13.45 5.47
C VAL A 172 -32.20 -12.44 4.51
N ILE A 173 -31.82 -11.17 4.69
CA ILE A 173 -32.04 -10.09 3.71
C ILE A 173 -30.68 -9.57 3.30
N THR A 174 -30.46 -9.40 1.99
CA THR A 174 -29.24 -8.86 1.38
C THR A 174 -29.61 -7.79 0.34
N VAL A 175 -28.64 -6.94 -0.02
CA VAL A 175 -28.85 -5.76 -0.88
C VAL A 175 -27.92 -5.82 -2.09
N GLU A 176 -28.49 -5.72 -3.28
CA GLU A 176 -27.77 -5.77 -4.56
C GLU A 176 -27.98 -4.48 -5.37
N GLU A 177 -26.99 -4.07 -6.17
CA GLU A 177 -27.13 -2.94 -7.11
C GLU A 177 -27.95 -3.35 -8.34
N SER A 178 -28.97 -2.57 -8.71
CA SER A 178 -29.81 -2.84 -9.88
C SER A 178 -29.43 -1.97 -11.08
N ASN A 179 -29.54 -2.53 -12.28
CA ASN A 179 -29.42 -1.78 -13.54
C ASN A 179 -30.75 -1.11 -13.96
N THR A 180 -31.80 -1.20 -13.14
CA THR A 180 -33.10 -0.55 -13.34
C THR A 180 -33.22 0.76 -12.53
N LEU A 181 -34.28 1.52 -12.77
CA LEU A 181 -34.64 2.69 -11.94
C LEU A 181 -35.51 2.30 -10.73
N SER A 182 -36.08 1.11 -10.74
CA SER A 182 -36.96 0.54 -9.72
C SER A 182 -36.15 -0.13 -8.60
N THR A 183 -36.61 -0.01 -7.35
CA THR A 183 -36.14 -0.86 -6.25
C THR A 183 -37.09 -2.03 -6.12
N GLU A 184 -36.58 -3.26 -6.15
CA GLU A 184 -37.39 -4.48 -6.28
C GLU A 184 -36.96 -5.52 -5.25
N LEU A 185 -37.93 -6.15 -4.57
CA LEU A 185 -37.71 -7.32 -3.73
C LEU A 185 -37.80 -8.58 -4.58
N ASP A 186 -36.75 -9.38 -4.54
CA ASP A 186 -36.66 -10.71 -5.13
C ASP A 186 -36.43 -11.74 -4.01
N VAL A 187 -36.87 -12.99 -4.19
CA VAL A 187 -36.77 -14.03 -3.13
C VAL A 187 -36.17 -15.29 -3.75
N THR A 188 -34.91 -15.54 -3.40
CA THR A 188 -34.05 -16.52 -4.06
C THR A 188 -33.75 -17.73 -3.19
N GLU A 189 -33.37 -18.83 -3.83
CA GLU A 189 -32.81 -19.99 -3.13
C GLU A 189 -31.35 -19.70 -2.71
N GLY A 190 -31.01 -19.98 -1.46
CA GLY A 190 -29.70 -19.65 -0.90
C GLY A 190 -29.50 -20.20 0.51
N VAL A 191 -28.31 -19.99 1.07
CA VAL A 191 -27.93 -20.46 2.41
C VAL A 191 -26.90 -19.53 3.06
N GLN A 192 -27.09 -19.22 4.34
CA GLN A 192 -26.13 -18.48 5.17
C GLN A 192 -25.62 -19.34 6.33
N PHE A 193 -24.35 -19.16 6.68
CA PHE A 193 -23.75 -19.78 7.86
C PHE A 193 -22.64 -18.94 8.50
N ASP A 194 -22.39 -19.25 9.77
CA ASP A 194 -21.77 -18.34 10.74
C ASP A 194 -20.24 -18.53 10.74
N LYS A 195 -19.63 -18.48 9.55
CA LYS A 195 -18.18 -18.56 9.32
C LYS A 195 -17.77 -17.59 8.20
N GLY A 196 -16.96 -16.59 8.53
CA GLY A 196 -16.41 -15.63 7.57
C GLY A 196 -15.07 -16.04 6.96
N TYR A 197 -14.39 -15.07 6.34
CA TYR A 197 -13.12 -15.27 5.64
C TYR A 197 -11.96 -15.68 6.56
N LEU A 198 -11.12 -16.60 6.10
CA LEU A 198 -9.91 -17.02 6.82
C LEU A 198 -8.78 -15.98 6.82
N SER A 199 -8.90 -14.93 6.00
CA SER A 199 -7.94 -13.84 5.96
C SER A 199 -8.61 -12.56 5.45
N PRO A 200 -8.37 -11.38 6.06
CA PRO A 200 -8.91 -10.11 5.56
C PRO A 200 -8.34 -9.72 4.19
N TYR A 201 -7.27 -10.38 3.72
CA TYR A 201 -6.75 -10.22 2.35
C TYR A 201 -7.63 -10.89 1.26
N PHE A 202 -8.77 -11.47 1.64
CA PHE A 202 -9.83 -11.87 0.71
C PHE A 202 -10.89 -10.79 0.49
N VAL A 203 -10.93 -9.73 1.31
CA VAL A 203 -11.87 -8.60 1.21
C VAL A 203 -11.77 -7.95 -0.18
N THR A 204 -12.93 -7.76 -0.82
CA THR A 204 -13.08 -7.09 -2.12
C THR A 204 -13.69 -5.70 -2.00
N ASP A 205 -14.57 -5.51 -1.02
CA ASP A 205 -15.18 -4.24 -0.65
C ASP A 205 -14.59 -3.79 0.69
N THR A 206 -13.75 -2.74 0.66
CA THR A 206 -13.08 -2.21 1.85
C THR A 206 -13.89 -1.17 2.62
N GLU A 207 -15.06 -0.74 2.12
CA GLU A 207 -15.95 0.17 2.84
C GLU A 207 -16.95 -0.64 3.71
N ALA A 208 -17.49 -1.73 3.16
CA ALA A 208 -18.32 -2.71 3.89
C ALA A 208 -17.52 -3.80 4.64
N MET A 209 -16.23 -3.98 4.32
CA MET A 209 -15.37 -5.07 4.83
C MET A 209 -15.83 -6.48 4.43
N GLU A 210 -16.31 -6.62 3.19
CA GLU A 210 -16.83 -7.86 2.62
C GLU A 210 -15.98 -8.41 1.47
N ALA A 211 -16.04 -9.72 1.27
CA ALA A 211 -15.47 -10.44 0.15
C ALA A 211 -16.60 -11.02 -0.73
N VAL A 212 -16.77 -10.45 -1.93
CA VAL A 212 -17.89 -10.72 -2.85
C VAL A 212 -17.40 -11.41 -4.12
N LEU A 213 -18.00 -12.56 -4.45
CA LEU A 213 -17.72 -13.32 -5.67
C LEU A 213 -18.97 -13.43 -6.54
N GLU A 214 -18.93 -12.87 -7.74
CA GLU A 214 -19.95 -13.05 -8.79
C GLU A 214 -19.60 -14.27 -9.67
N ASP A 215 -20.61 -15.06 -10.07
CA ASP A 215 -20.49 -16.29 -10.87
C ASP A 215 -19.50 -17.31 -10.28
N ALA A 216 -19.58 -17.53 -8.97
CA ALA A 216 -18.61 -18.33 -8.22
C ALA A 216 -18.75 -19.85 -8.46
N LEU A 217 -17.61 -20.52 -8.47
CA LEU A 217 -17.46 -21.95 -8.24
C LEU A 217 -17.36 -22.23 -6.73
N VAL A 218 -17.83 -23.38 -6.27
CA VAL A 218 -17.81 -23.78 -4.85
C VAL A 218 -17.13 -25.13 -4.68
N LEU A 219 -16.01 -25.15 -3.95
CA LEU A 219 -15.27 -26.34 -3.54
C LEU A 219 -15.63 -26.69 -2.09
N LEU A 220 -16.08 -27.93 -1.87
CA LEU A 220 -16.46 -28.45 -0.55
C LEU A 220 -15.51 -29.60 -0.15
N VAL A 221 -14.73 -29.44 0.93
CA VAL A 221 -13.72 -30.43 1.37
C VAL A 221 -13.98 -30.86 2.81
N GLN A 222 -14.26 -32.14 3.05
CA GLN A 222 -14.61 -32.64 4.38
C GLN A 222 -13.46 -32.51 5.41
N GLY A 223 -12.21 -32.58 4.94
CA GLY A 223 -10.99 -32.49 5.73
C GLY A 223 -10.34 -31.10 5.72
N LYS A 224 -9.10 -31.05 6.23
CA LYS A 224 -8.23 -29.86 6.24
C LYS A 224 -7.43 -29.74 4.95
N VAL A 225 -7.11 -28.50 4.55
CA VAL A 225 -6.31 -28.20 3.36
C VAL A 225 -5.07 -27.40 3.76
N GLY A 226 -3.93 -28.07 3.91
CA GLY A 226 -2.68 -27.47 4.40
C GLY A 226 -1.56 -27.34 3.37
N ALA A 227 -1.43 -28.30 2.45
CA ALA A 227 -0.40 -28.32 1.41
C ALA A 227 -0.92 -27.70 0.10
N LEU A 228 -0.07 -26.95 -0.60
CA LEU A 228 -0.44 -26.40 -1.91
C LEU A 228 -0.57 -27.49 -2.98
N ALA A 229 0.22 -28.56 -2.87
CA ALA A 229 0.28 -29.65 -3.85
C ALA A 229 -1.10 -30.32 -4.11
N ASP A 230 -1.96 -30.40 -3.09
CA ASP A 230 -3.28 -31.02 -3.20
C ASP A 230 -4.29 -30.10 -3.93
N LEU A 231 -4.16 -28.78 -3.76
CA LEU A 231 -5.00 -27.77 -4.43
C LEU A 231 -4.56 -27.43 -5.85
N LEU A 232 -3.25 -27.45 -6.11
CA LEU A 232 -2.67 -26.91 -7.35
C LEU A 232 -3.30 -27.49 -8.64
N PRO A 233 -3.54 -28.81 -8.77
CA PRO A 233 -4.17 -29.38 -9.97
C PRO A 233 -5.58 -28.86 -10.23
N LEU A 234 -6.31 -28.45 -9.19
CA LEU A 234 -7.65 -27.88 -9.32
C LEU A 234 -7.58 -26.38 -9.66
N LEU A 235 -6.70 -25.63 -9.00
CA LEU A 235 -6.48 -24.20 -9.26
C LEU A 235 -6.03 -23.95 -10.71
N GLU A 236 -5.16 -24.80 -11.26
CA GLU A 236 -4.73 -24.75 -12.67
C GLU A 236 -5.90 -24.99 -13.65
N LYS A 237 -6.81 -25.93 -13.34
CA LYS A 237 -8.03 -26.19 -14.13
C LYS A 237 -8.99 -25.00 -14.08
N VAL A 238 -9.24 -24.43 -12.89
CA VAL A 238 -10.12 -23.25 -12.71
C VAL A 238 -9.59 -22.04 -13.49
N LEU A 239 -8.28 -21.77 -13.39
CA LEU A 239 -7.61 -20.75 -14.21
C LEU A 239 -7.79 -20.99 -15.71
N SER A 240 -7.57 -22.24 -16.17
CA SER A 240 -7.70 -22.63 -17.57
C SER A 240 -9.14 -22.56 -18.09
N SER A 241 -10.14 -22.72 -17.22
CA SER A 241 -11.57 -22.53 -17.55
C SER A 241 -12.03 -21.06 -17.59
N GLY A 242 -11.09 -20.10 -17.58
CA GLY A 242 -11.38 -18.67 -17.68
C GLY A 242 -11.28 -17.89 -16.37
N GLY A 243 -10.82 -18.51 -15.28
CA GLY A 243 -10.57 -17.82 -14.01
C GLY A 243 -11.84 -17.34 -13.28
N ARG A 244 -12.94 -18.10 -13.40
CA ARG A 244 -14.15 -17.90 -12.58
C ARG A 244 -13.78 -17.88 -11.09
N PRO A 245 -14.43 -17.07 -10.24
CA PRO A 245 -14.11 -17.03 -8.81
C PRO A 245 -14.35 -18.37 -8.11
N LEU A 246 -13.68 -18.58 -6.98
CA LEU A 246 -13.76 -19.82 -6.21
C LEU A 246 -14.01 -19.55 -4.72
N LEU A 247 -15.07 -20.12 -4.17
CA LEU A 247 -15.25 -20.30 -2.73
C LEU A 247 -14.67 -21.67 -2.33
N ILE A 248 -13.86 -21.71 -1.28
CA ILE A 248 -13.34 -22.95 -0.68
C ILE A 248 -13.91 -23.08 0.74
N VAL A 249 -14.74 -24.11 0.97
CA VAL A 249 -15.28 -24.48 2.28
C VAL A 249 -14.62 -25.78 2.73
N ALA A 250 -13.82 -25.74 3.80
CA ALA A 250 -13.08 -26.89 4.33
C ALA A 250 -13.29 -27.07 5.85
N GLU A 251 -12.76 -28.13 6.48
CA GLU A 251 -12.60 -28.11 7.96
C GLU A 251 -11.73 -26.91 8.37
N ASP A 252 -10.63 -26.74 7.65
CA ASP A 252 -9.68 -25.64 7.81
C ASP A 252 -8.89 -25.47 6.51
N VAL A 253 -8.39 -24.26 6.25
CA VAL A 253 -7.38 -24.01 5.21
C VAL A 253 -6.23 -23.29 5.88
N GLU A 254 -5.06 -23.90 5.90
CA GLU A 254 -3.93 -23.46 6.73
C GLU A 254 -2.58 -23.56 5.99
N GLY A 255 -1.49 -23.19 6.66
CA GLY A 255 -0.13 -23.39 6.17
C GLY A 255 0.18 -22.78 4.79
N GLU A 256 0.77 -23.58 3.91
CA GLU A 256 1.19 -23.19 2.56
C GLU A 256 -0.01 -22.90 1.66
N ALA A 257 -1.08 -23.70 1.78
CA ALA A 257 -2.32 -23.54 1.03
C ALA A 257 -2.94 -22.15 1.29
N LEU A 258 -3.23 -21.80 2.55
CA LEU A 258 -3.82 -20.50 2.89
C LEU A 258 -2.92 -19.34 2.44
N SER A 259 -1.62 -19.44 2.73
CA SER A 259 -0.64 -18.42 2.35
C SER A 259 -0.64 -18.17 0.84
N THR A 260 -0.71 -19.23 0.03
CA THR A 260 -0.73 -19.14 -1.43
C THR A 260 -2.06 -18.59 -1.96
N LEU A 261 -3.19 -18.93 -1.35
CA LEU A 261 -4.50 -18.41 -1.75
C LEU A 261 -4.60 -16.91 -1.48
N VAL A 262 -4.21 -16.45 -0.30
CA VAL A 262 -4.09 -15.02 0.05
C VAL A 262 -3.23 -14.27 -0.96
N VAL A 263 -2.07 -14.84 -1.29
CA VAL A 263 -1.11 -14.29 -2.28
C VAL A 263 -1.71 -14.14 -3.68
N ASN A 264 -2.51 -15.11 -4.14
CA ASN A 264 -3.15 -15.06 -5.45
C ASN A 264 -4.39 -14.14 -5.48
N SER A 265 -5.09 -14.00 -4.35
CA SER A 265 -6.16 -13.00 -4.14
C SER A 265 -5.63 -11.57 -4.24
N ILE A 266 -4.60 -11.22 -3.45
CA ILE A 266 -3.97 -9.88 -3.45
C ILE A 266 -3.48 -9.51 -4.86
N ARG A 267 -2.87 -10.47 -5.57
CA ARG A 267 -2.39 -10.30 -6.95
C ARG A 267 -3.51 -10.32 -8.01
N LYS A 268 -4.76 -10.57 -7.61
CA LYS A 268 -5.93 -10.78 -8.48
C LYS A 268 -5.69 -11.84 -9.57
N THR A 269 -4.78 -12.78 -9.30
CA THR A 269 -4.41 -13.89 -10.18
C THR A 269 -5.47 -14.98 -10.13
N ILE A 270 -6.01 -15.26 -8.94
CA ILE A 270 -7.20 -16.08 -8.73
C ILE A 270 -8.12 -15.29 -7.80
N LYS A 271 -9.37 -15.07 -8.20
CA LYS A 271 -10.42 -14.55 -7.29
C LYS A 271 -10.85 -15.71 -6.40
N VAL A 272 -10.36 -15.77 -5.16
CA VAL A 272 -10.61 -16.91 -4.27
C VAL A 272 -10.83 -16.45 -2.84
N ILE A 273 -11.80 -17.06 -2.15
CA ILE A 273 -12.04 -16.91 -0.71
C ILE A 273 -11.97 -18.30 -0.08
N ALA A 274 -11.29 -18.42 1.06
CA ALA A 274 -11.33 -19.62 1.88
C ALA A 274 -12.06 -19.34 3.20
N VAL A 275 -12.99 -20.23 3.56
CA VAL A 275 -13.81 -20.18 4.79
C VAL A 275 -13.80 -21.55 5.47
N LYS A 276 -14.02 -21.59 6.79
CA LYS A 276 -14.26 -22.87 7.48
C LYS A 276 -15.72 -23.29 7.32
N SER A 277 -15.96 -24.58 7.28
CA SER A 277 -17.30 -25.15 7.42
C SER A 277 -17.85 -24.86 8.84
N PRO A 278 -19.16 -24.60 8.99
CA PRO A 278 -19.80 -24.57 10.29
C PRO A 278 -19.99 -26.00 10.84
N TYR A 279 -20.36 -26.09 12.12
CA TYR A 279 -20.54 -27.34 12.88
C TYR A 279 -19.27 -28.21 13.01
N PHE A 280 -19.38 -29.28 13.79
CA PHE A 280 -18.29 -30.24 14.04
C PHE A 280 -18.76 -31.69 13.86
N GLY A 281 -17.83 -32.60 13.60
CA GLY A 281 -18.12 -34.03 13.47
C GLY A 281 -19.22 -34.34 12.44
N HIS A 282 -20.16 -35.21 12.82
CA HIS A 282 -21.23 -35.66 11.94
C HIS A 282 -22.16 -34.53 11.46
N GLN A 283 -22.39 -33.48 12.28
CA GLN A 283 -23.20 -32.32 11.87
C GLN A 283 -22.51 -31.53 10.75
N ARG A 284 -21.17 -31.43 10.76
CA ARG A 284 -20.39 -30.82 9.67
C ARG A 284 -20.54 -31.61 8.37
N MET A 285 -20.46 -32.94 8.44
CA MET A 285 -20.64 -33.82 7.26
C MET A 285 -22.07 -33.69 6.69
N ALA A 286 -23.08 -33.64 7.57
CA ALA A 286 -24.47 -33.44 7.17
C ALA A 286 -24.68 -32.06 6.52
N PHE A 287 -24.11 -30.99 7.07
CA PHE A 287 -24.20 -29.64 6.50
C PHE A 287 -23.39 -29.45 5.21
N MET A 288 -22.23 -30.09 5.08
CA MET A 288 -21.51 -30.10 3.79
C MET A 288 -22.29 -30.84 2.70
N THR A 289 -23.08 -31.86 3.07
CA THR A 289 -24.04 -32.50 2.14
C THR A 289 -25.17 -31.53 1.78
N ASP A 290 -25.64 -30.70 2.71
CA ASP A 290 -26.64 -29.65 2.45
C ASP A 290 -26.10 -28.59 1.47
N LEU A 291 -24.88 -28.07 1.71
CA LEU A 291 -24.20 -27.14 0.80
C LEU A 291 -23.98 -27.74 -0.60
N ALA A 292 -23.65 -29.03 -0.70
CA ALA A 292 -23.49 -29.72 -1.96
C ALA A 292 -24.81 -29.76 -2.76
N ILE A 293 -25.93 -30.03 -2.09
CA ILE A 293 -27.26 -30.04 -2.69
C ILE A 293 -27.68 -28.64 -3.15
N VAL A 294 -27.45 -27.59 -2.33
CA VAL A 294 -27.78 -26.20 -2.70
C VAL A 294 -26.92 -25.69 -3.87
N THR A 295 -25.64 -26.06 -3.94
CA THR A 295 -24.72 -25.55 -4.98
C THR A 295 -24.61 -26.45 -6.21
N GLY A 296 -25.20 -27.64 -6.20
CA GLY A 296 -25.08 -28.65 -7.27
C GLY A 296 -23.71 -29.36 -7.31
N GLY A 297 -22.85 -29.14 -6.31
CA GLY A 297 -21.49 -29.69 -6.23
C GLY A 297 -21.40 -31.05 -5.53
N GLN A 298 -20.17 -31.54 -5.36
CA GLN A 298 -19.87 -32.78 -4.63
C GLN A 298 -18.87 -32.53 -3.50
N VAL A 299 -19.10 -33.14 -2.33
CA VAL A 299 -18.17 -33.08 -1.20
C VAL A 299 -16.96 -33.98 -1.46
N VAL A 300 -15.76 -33.39 -1.44
CA VAL A 300 -14.48 -34.09 -1.51
C VAL A 300 -14.19 -34.71 -0.14
N SER A 301 -14.12 -36.04 -0.08
CA SER A 301 -13.89 -36.78 1.16
C SER A 301 -13.09 -38.07 0.93
N GLU A 302 -12.04 -38.24 1.72
CA GLU A 302 -11.19 -39.45 1.66
C GLU A 302 -11.93 -40.71 2.13
N ASP A 303 -13.00 -40.58 2.95
CA ASP A 303 -13.81 -41.70 3.41
C ASP A 303 -14.52 -42.44 2.25
N VAL A 304 -14.81 -41.73 1.16
CA VAL A 304 -15.36 -42.28 -0.09
C VAL A 304 -14.31 -42.44 -1.20
N GLY A 305 -13.02 -42.27 -0.86
CA GLY A 305 -11.89 -42.40 -1.78
C GLY A 305 -11.64 -41.21 -2.71
N LEU A 306 -12.29 -40.07 -2.49
CA LEU A 306 -12.09 -38.85 -3.29
C LEU A 306 -10.98 -37.99 -2.68
N LYS A 307 -9.86 -37.87 -3.39
CA LYS A 307 -8.72 -37.03 -3.00
C LYS A 307 -8.71 -35.71 -3.73
N LEU A 308 -8.29 -34.64 -3.05
CA LEU A 308 -8.32 -33.27 -3.57
C LEU A 308 -7.44 -33.09 -4.82
N ASP A 309 -6.29 -33.76 -4.89
CA ASP A 309 -5.38 -33.77 -6.05
C ASP A 309 -6.03 -34.32 -7.35
N SER A 310 -7.04 -35.18 -7.20
CA SER A 310 -7.76 -35.83 -8.31
C SER A 310 -8.99 -35.05 -8.80
N VAL A 311 -9.46 -34.05 -8.05
CA VAL A 311 -10.72 -33.32 -8.31
C VAL A 311 -10.67 -32.51 -9.62
N GLY A 312 -11.74 -32.54 -10.40
CA GLY A 312 -11.95 -31.68 -11.57
C GLY A 312 -13.09 -30.68 -11.39
N PRO A 313 -13.21 -29.66 -12.29
CA PRO A 313 -14.26 -28.65 -12.23
C PRO A 313 -15.68 -29.22 -12.21
N GLU A 314 -15.88 -30.41 -12.76
CA GLU A 314 -17.16 -31.14 -12.79
C GLU A 314 -17.68 -31.59 -11.42
N MET A 315 -16.86 -31.49 -10.36
CA MET A 315 -17.28 -31.75 -8.97
C MET A 315 -17.56 -30.47 -8.18
N LEU A 316 -17.28 -29.30 -8.75
CA LEU A 316 -17.51 -28.01 -8.10
C LEU A 316 -18.98 -27.61 -8.22
N GLY A 317 -19.56 -27.09 -7.14
CA GLY A 317 -20.84 -26.41 -7.21
C GLY A 317 -20.71 -25.03 -7.87
N THR A 318 -21.83 -24.38 -8.14
CA THR A 318 -21.89 -22.98 -8.56
C THR A 318 -22.82 -22.16 -7.67
N ALA A 319 -22.63 -20.84 -7.69
CA ALA A 319 -23.58 -19.87 -7.15
C ALA A 319 -23.52 -18.58 -7.97
N ARG A 320 -24.65 -17.88 -8.16
CA ARG A 320 -24.66 -16.57 -8.83
C ARG A 320 -23.81 -15.56 -8.09
N ARG A 321 -23.95 -15.51 -6.76
CA ARG A 321 -23.23 -14.57 -5.89
C ARG A 321 -22.90 -15.23 -4.56
N VAL A 322 -21.71 -14.95 -4.04
CA VAL A 322 -21.29 -15.30 -2.68
C VAL A 322 -20.83 -14.02 -2.00
N VAL A 323 -21.29 -13.79 -0.77
CA VAL A 323 -20.84 -12.71 0.11
C VAL A 323 -20.24 -13.33 1.36
N VAL A 324 -19.04 -12.91 1.74
CA VAL A 324 -18.32 -13.40 2.93
C VAL A 324 -17.86 -12.20 3.76
N THR A 325 -18.39 -12.09 4.97
CA THR A 325 -17.97 -11.07 5.95
C THR A 325 -16.83 -11.61 6.82
N LYS A 326 -16.44 -10.85 7.85
CA LYS A 326 -15.50 -11.33 8.88
C LYS A 326 -16.01 -12.58 9.61
N ASP A 327 -17.32 -12.70 9.82
CA ASP A 327 -17.91 -13.70 10.71
C ASP A 327 -18.98 -14.59 10.04
N GLU A 328 -19.48 -14.25 8.85
CA GLU A 328 -20.56 -14.94 8.12
C GLU A 328 -20.22 -15.23 6.65
N THR A 329 -20.86 -16.23 6.05
CA THR A 329 -20.84 -16.55 4.61
C THR A 329 -22.27 -16.76 4.11
N THR A 330 -22.62 -16.14 2.99
CA THR A 330 -23.94 -16.21 2.36
C THR A 330 -23.80 -16.56 0.87
N ILE A 331 -24.52 -17.60 0.45
CA ILE A 331 -24.49 -18.14 -0.92
C ILE A 331 -25.88 -17.92 -1.54
N LEU A 332 -25.92 -17.23 -2.69
CA LEU A 332 -27.13 -16.78 -3.39
C LEU A 332 -27.25 -17.44 -4.76
N ASP A 333 -28.44 -17.97 -5.06
CA ASP A 333 -28.78 -18.69 -6.29
C ASP A 333 -27.73 -19.79 -6.61
N GLY A 334 -27.73 -20.82 -5.76
CA GLY A 334 -26.87 -21.99 -5.92
C GLY A 334 -27.25 -22.84 -7.13
N GLY A 335 -26.29 -23.57 -7.71
CA GLY A 335 -26.47 -24.44 -8.88
C GLY A 335 -27.25 -25.74 -8.63
N GLY A 336 -27.85 -25.91 -7.45
CA GLY A 336 -28.73 -27.02 -7.12
C GLY A 336 -30.04 -27.02 -7.92
N THR A 337 -30.82 -28.09 -7.77
CA THR A 337 -32.20 -28.10 -8.26
C THR A 337 -33.17 -28.00 -7.09
N GLY A 338 -34.21 -27.17 -7.23
CA GLY A 338 -35.26 -27.05 -6.22
C GLY A 338 -35.94 -28.38 -5.85
N GLU A 339 -35.96 -29.36 -6.76
CA GLU A 339 -36.40 -30.74 -6.47
C GLU A 339 -35.46 -31.44 -5.46
N ALA A 340 -34.14 -31.37 -5.65
CA ALA A 340 -33.17 -31.96 -4.72
C ALA A 340 -33.15 -31.23 -3.36
N ILE A 341 -33.33 -29.91 -3.36
CA ILE A 341 -33.45 -29.10 -2.14
C ILE A 341 -34.75 -29.44 -1.40
N ALA A 342 -35.88 -29.56 -2.11
CA ALA A 342 -37.16 -29.97 -1.52
C ALA A 342 -37.13 -31.39 -0.95
N ASP A 343 -36.51 -32.35 -1.63
CA ASP A 343 -36.30 -33.72 -1.14
C ASP A 343 -35.41 -33.72 0.12
N ARG A 344 -34.38 -32.87 0.17
CA ARG A 344 -33.51 -32.73 1.35
C ARG A 344 -34.24 -32.10 2.54
N VAL A 345 -35.05 -31.07 2.31
CA VAL A 345 -35.97 -30.48 3.29
C VAL A 345 -36.97 -31.53 3.79
N ALA A 346 -37.53 -32.35 2.91
CA ALA A 346 -38.43 -33.44 3.27
C ALA A 346 -37.72 -34.60 4.00
N GLN A 347 -36.42 -34.83 3.78
CA GLN A 347 -35.61 -35.74 4.58
C GLN A 347 -35.44 -35.19 6.01
N ILE A 348 -34.96 -33.94 6.16
CA ILE A 348 -34.67 -33.36 7.48
C ILE A 348 -35.93 -33.24 8.33
N ARG A 349 -37.10 -32.95 7.74
CA ARG A 349 -38.40 -32.98 8.44
C ARG A 349 -38.73 -34.38 9.02
N ARG A 350 -38.45 -35.46 8.28
CA ARG A 350 -38.63 -36.84 8.77
C ARG A 350 -37.59 -37.21 9.85
N GLU A 351 -36.38 -36.68 9.77
CA GLU A 351 -35.36 -36.84 10.83
C GLU A 351 -35.77 -36.12 12.13
N ILE A 352 -36.42 -34.94 12.03
CA ILE A 352 -37.00 -34.19 13.15
C ILE A 352 -38.16 -34.96 13.82
N GLU A 353 -39.04 -35.58 13.03
CA GLU A 353 -40.15 -36.40 13.52
C GLU A 353 -39.68 -37.72 14.17
N ALA A 354 -38.54 -38.26 13.72
CA ALA A 354 -38.01 -39.54 14.17
C ALA A 354 -37.01 -39.45 15.35
N THR A 355 -36.66 -38.24 15.82
CA THR A 355 -35.71 -38.07 16.94
C THR A 355 -36.41 -37.80 18.28
N ASP A 356 -36.13 -38.68 19.25
CA ASP A 356 -36.49 -38.50 20.66
C ASP A 356 -35.59 -37.48 21.39
N SER A 357 -34.48 -37.06 20.76
CA SER A 357 -33.49 -36.15 21.34
C SER A 357 -33.82 -34.69 21.02
N ASP A 358 -34.12 -33.90 22.05
CA ASP A 358 -34.43 -32.46 21.91
C ASP A 358 -33.26 -31.68 21.30
N TRP A 359 -32.02 -32.04 21.62
CA TRP A 359 -30.81 -31.41 21.09
C TRP A 359 -30.60 -31.71 19.60
N ASP A 360 -30.82 -32.97 19.17
CA ASP A 360 -30.76 -33.29 17.75
C ASP A 360 -31.92 -32.62 16.99
N ARG A 361 -33.09 -32.48 17.62
CA ARG A 361 -34.23 -31.76 17.02
C ARG A 361 -33.91 -30.29 16.79
N GLU A 362 -33.32 -29.61 17.77
CA GLU A 362 -32.84 -28.23 17.67
C GLU A 362 -31.85 -28.06 16.50
N LYS A 363 -30.83 -28.91 16.41
CA LYS A 363 -29.79 -28.81 15.36
C LYS A 363 -30.27 -29.27 13.97
N LEU A 364 -31.30 -30.10 13.90
CA LEU A 364 -32.02 -30.37 12.64
C LEU A 364 -32.93 -29.21 12.24
N GLN A 365 -33.55 -28.51 13.20
CA GLN A 365 -34.37 -27.32 12.94
C GLN A 365 -33.52 -26.14 12.43
N GLU A 366 -32.32 -25.90 12.97
CA GLU A 366 -31.35 -24.93 12.41
C GLU A 366 -31.03 -25.21 10.94
N ARG A 367 -30.71 -26.46 10.61
CA ARG A 367 -30.40 -26.89 9.23
C ARG A 367 -31.61 -26.78 8.31
N LEU A 368 -32.80 -27.10 8.82
CA LEU A 368 -34.06 -26.95 8.09
C LEU A 368 -34.35 -25.48 7.77
N ALA A 369 -34.19 -24.57 8.73
CA ALA A 369 -34.37 -23.13 8.52
C ALA A 369 -33.41 -22.59 7.46
N LYS A 370 -32.10 -22.91 7.60
CA LYS A 370 -31.03 -22.53 6.66
C LYS A 370 -31.18 -23.12 5.24
N LEU A 371 -32.10 -24.06 5.02
CA LEU A 371 -32.44 -24.63 3.70
C LEU A 371 -33.83 -24.25 3.17
N ALA A 372 -34.74 -23.78 4.03
CA ALA A 372 -36.15 -23.58 3.69
C ALA A 372 -36.65 -22.13 3.85
N GLY A 373 -35.88 -21.24 4.48
CA GLY A 373 -36.27 -19.83 4.69
C GLY A 373 -36.13 -18.94 3.45
N GLY A 374 -35.37 -19.37 2.43
CA GLY A 374 -34.99 -18.52 1.29
C GLY A 374 -34.08 -17.36 1.70
N ILE A 375 -33.76 -16.49 0.74
CA ILE A 375 -33.06 -15.23 0.98
C ILE A 375 -33.77 -14.09 0.23
N GLY A 376 -34.07 -13.00 0.94
CA GLY A 376 -34.63 -11.79 0.36
C GLY A 376 -33.52 -10.93 -0.23
N VAL A 377 -33.62 -10.61 -1.51
CA VAL A 377 -32.64 -9.80 -2.26
C VAL A 377 -33.32 -8.48 -2.65
N ILE A 378 -32.97 -7.39 -1.98
CA ILE A 378 -33.44 -6.05 -2.35
C ILE A 378 -32.51 -5.49 -3.44
N ARG A 379 -33.00 -5.42 -4.67
CA ARG A 379 -32.29 -4.91 -5.85
C ARG A 379 -32.50 -3.41 -5.95
N VAL A 380 -31.48 -2.61 -5.68
CA VAL A 380 -31.56 -1.14 -5.54
C VAL A 380 -31.33 -0.43 -6.87
N GLY A 381 -32.41 0.04 -7.48
CA GLY A 381 -32.37 0.90 -8.67
C GLY A 381 -32.33 2.39 -8.34
N ALA A 382 -31.65 3.15 -9.19
CA ALA A 382 -31.45 4.61 -9.10
C ALA A 382 -31.07 5.19 -10.47
N ALA A 383 -31.17 6.51 -10.66
CA ALA A 383 -30.82 7.18 -11.91
C ALA A 383 -29.31 7.51 -12.04
N THR A 384 -28.55 7.48 -10.94
CA THR A 384 -27.10 7.70 -10.93
C THR A 384 -26.38 6.80 -9.92
N GLU A 385 -25.09 6.53 -10.14
CA GLU A 385 -24.26 5.71 -9.23
C GLU A 385 -24.17 6.29 -7.80
N VAL A 386 -24.15 7.62 -7.67
CA VAL A 386 -24.09 8.31 -6.35
C VAL A 386 -25.39 8.12 -5.58
N GLU A 387 -26.53 8.28 -6.26
CA GLU A 387 -27.87 8.01 -5.71
C GLU A 387 -28.08 6.52 -5.39
N MET A 388 -27.55 5.62 -6.22
CA MET A 388 -27.62 4.18 -6.00
C MET A 388 -26.92 3.77 -4.71
N LYS A 389 -25.71 4.28 -4.46
CA LYS A 389 -24.93 3.98 -3.25
C LYS A 389 -25.54 4.60 -2.01
N GLU A 390 -26.04 5.84 -2.09
CA GLU A 390 -26.76 6.49 -0.98
C GLU A 390 -28.04 5.73 -0.61
N LYS A 391 -28.85 5.34 -1.60
CA LYS A 391 -30.07 4.56 -1.37
C LYS A 391 -29.76 3.14 -0.87
N LYS A 392 -28.68 2.51 -1.36
CA LYS A 392 -28.21 1.19 -0.91
C LYS A 392 -27.86 1.22 0.58
N HIS A 393 -27.02 2.17 1.02
CA HIS A 393 -26.61 2.26 2.42
C HIS A 393 -27.82 2.51 3.35
N ARG A 394 -28.76 3.39 2.96
CA ARG A 394 -30.01 3.60 3.72
C ARG A 394 -30.91 2.35 3.84
N ILE A 395 -30.82 1.40 2.90
CA ILE A 395 -31.52 0.11 2.97
C ILE A 395 -30.77 -0.84 3.92
N GLU A 396 -29.44 -0.86 3.86
CA GLU A 396 -28.57 -1.66 4.74
C GLU A 396 -28.73 -1.26 6.22
N ASP A 397 -28.69 0.05 6.51
CA ASP A 397 -28.94 0.63 7.84
C ASP A 397 -30.34 0.25 8.36
N ALA A 398 -31.37 0.39 7.51
CA ALA A 398 -32.75 0.09 7.88
C ALA A 398 -33.01 -1.41 8.12
N ILE A 399 -32.30 -2.31 7.43
CA ILE A 399 -32.32 -3.75 7.74
C ILE A 399 -31.69 -4.00 9.12
N ALA A 400 -30.58 -3.34 9.45
CA ALA A 400 -29.93 -3.49 10.75
C ALA A 400 -30.78 -2.94 11.91
N ALA A 401 -31.36 -1.74 11.74
CA ALA A 401 -32.31 -1.15 12.67
C ALA A 401 -33.54 -2.05 12.89
N THR A 402 -34.03 -2.68 11.82
CA THR A 402 -35.13 -3.67 11.89
C THR A 402 -34.74 -4.90 12.72
N ARG A 403 -33.58 -5.51 12.47
CA ARG A 403 -33.09 -6.65 13.26
C ARG A 403 -32.95 -6.26 14.74
N ALA A 404 -32.38 -5.08 15.01
CA ALA A 404 -32.22 -4.54 16.36
C ALA A 404 -33.56 -4.32 17.10
N ALA A 405 -34.61 -3.88 16.40
CA ALA A 405 -35.96 -3.75 16.93
C ALA A 405 -36.64 -5.10 17.19
N VAL A 406 -36.39 -6.09 16.34
CA VAL A 406 -36.91 -7.46 16.47
C VAL A 406 -36.18 -8.25 17.58
N GLU A 407 -34.99 -7.81 18.01
CA GLU A 407 -34.25 -8.33 19.17
C GLU A 407 -34.71 -7.72 20.51
N GLU A 408 -34.59 -6.40 20.69
CA GLU A 408 -34.78 -5.71 21.98
C GLU A 408 -36.06 -4.85 22.06
N GLY A 409 -36.86 -4.79 20.99
CA GLY A 409 -38.02 -3.91 20.89
C GLY A 409 -37.67 -2.46 20.53
N VAL A 410 -38.69 -1.61 20.55
CA VAL A 410 -38.61 -0.19 20.17
C VAL A 410 -39.10 0.74 21.28
N VAL A 411 -38.73 2.02 21.18
CA VAL A 411 -39.14 3.09 22.08
C VAL A 411 -39.59 4.35 21.32
N PRO A 412 -40.39 5.24 21.95
CA PRO A 412 -40.79 6.53 21.37
C PRO A 412 -39.59 7.37 20.94
N GLY A 413 -39.46 7.57 19.63
CA GLY A 413 -38.22 7.97 19.01
C GLY A 413 -37.87 9.46 19.07
N GLY A 414 -36.96 9.86 18.18
CA GLY A 414 -36.51 11.26 18.06
C GLY A 414 -35.78 11.77 19.31
N GLY A 415 -35.18 10.88 20.10
CA GLY A 415 -34.55 11.19 21.37
C GLY A 415 -35.52 11.42 22.54
N SER A 416 -36.84 11.26 22.36
CA SER A 416 -37.84 11.48 23.41
C SER A 416 -37.66 10.50 24.57
N ALA A 417 -37.44 9.21 24.27
CA ALA A 417 -37.16 8.18 25.27
C ALA A 417 -35.94 8.49 26.16
N LEU A 418 -34.87 9.09 25.62
CA LEU A 418 -33.68 9.49 26.39
C LEU A 418 -34.00 10.63 27.37
N VAL A 419 -34.79 11.61 26.95
CA VAL A 419 -35.23 12.75 27.78
C VAL A 419 -36.11 12.27 28.95
N HIS A 420 -36.97 11.27 28.72
CA HIS A 420 -37.78 10.63 29.76
C HIS A 420 -36.94 9.73 30.69
N ALA A 421 -36.13 8.82 30.13
CA ALA A 421 -35.30 7.89 30.89
C ALA A 421 -34.26 8.58 31.79
N ALA A 422 -33.86 9.82 31.46
CA ALA A 422 -33.03 10.67 32.32
C ALA A 422 -33.57 10.84 33.75
N ALA A 423 -34.88 10.66 33.98
CA ALA A 423 -35.47 10.71 35.33
C ALA A 423 -35.04 9.54 36.24
N ALA A 424 -34.61 8.40 35.67
CA ALA A 424 -34.10 7.27 36.46
C ALA A 424 -32.80 7.61 37.20
N ILE A 425 -32.01 8.56 36.66
CA ILE A 425 -30.77 9.04 37.26
C ILE A 425 -31.04 9.76 38.60
N ASP A 426 -32.20 10.42 38.74
CA ASP A 426 -32.57 11.17 39.95
C ASP A 426 -32.89 10.25 41.15
N ALA A 427 -32.95 8.93 40.95
CA ALA A 427 -33.14 7.92 41.99
C ALA A 427 -31.83 7.28 42.50
N LEU A 428 -30.67 7.65 41.95
CA LEU A 428 -29.38 7.07 42.31
C LEU A 428 -28.78 7.71 43.58
N ASP A 429 -28.48 6.88 44.59
CA ASP A 429 -27.77 7.30 45.82
C ASP A 429 -26.26 7.43 45.55
N LEU A 430 -25.88 8.58 44.96
CA LEU A 430 -24.49 8.92 44.62
C LEU A 430 -24.06 10.22 45.32
N ALA A 431 -22.76 10.33 45.59
CA ALA A 431 -22.17 11.49 46.26
C ALA A 431 -20.89 11.99 45.56
N GLY A 432 -20.52 13.25 45.84
CA GLY A 432 -19.30 13.86 45.29
C GLY A 432 -19.26 13.83 43.76
N ASP A 433 -18.07 13.52 43.21
CA ASP A 433 -17.83 13.50 41.77
C ASP A 433 -18.67 12.44 41.02
N GLU A 434 -19.12 11.38 41.69
CA GLU A 434 -19.99 10.37 41.06
C GLU A 434 -21.40 10.93 40.82
N LEU A 435 -21.93 11.74 41.74
CA LEU A 435 -23.17 12.48 41.51
C LEU A 435 -23.01 13.54 40.41
N THR A 436 -21.84 14.18 40.31
CA THR A 436 -21.52 15.12 39.24
C THR A 436 -21.46 14.42 37.88
N GLY A 437 -20.81 13.25 37.79
CA GLY A 437 -20.76 12.43 36.58
C GLY A 437 -22.15 11.97 36.12
N ALA A 438 -23.00 11.53 37.05
CA ALA A 438 -24.39 11.17 36.75
C ALA A 438 -25.21 12.36 36.21
N ARG A 439 -25.01 13.56 36.77
CA ARG A 439 -25.64 14.81 36.29
C ARG A 439 -25.16 15.26 34.92
N ALA A 440 -23.90 14.97 34.56
CA ALA A 440 -23.41 15.21 33.21
C ALA A 440 -24.16 14.35 32.19
N VAL A 441 -24.38 13.05 32.47
CA VAL A 441 -25.22 12.17 31.62
C VAL A 441 -26.65 12.71 31.54
N ARG A 442 -27.28 13.03 32.68
CA ARG A 442 -28.63 13.59 32.74
C ARG A 442 -28.82 14.85 31.88
N THR A 443 -27.75 15.62 31.68
CA THR A 443 -27.73 16.85 30.86
C THR A 443 -27.47 16.54 29.37
N ALA A 444 -26.59 15.56 29.09
CA ALA A 444 -26.27 15.14 27.72
C ALA A 444 -27.42 14.40 27.02
N LEU A 445 -28.30 13.72 27.77
CA LEU A 445 -29.49 13.03 27.22
C LEU A 445 -30.48 13.96 26.51
N ASP A 446 -30.44 15.27 26.76
CA ASP A 446 -31.21 16.27 25.99
C ASP A 446 -30.68 16.44 24.55
N ALA A 447 -29.39 16.18 24.30
CA ALA A 447 -28.69 16.64 23.10
C ALA A 447 -29.25 16.09 21.77
N PRO A 448 -29.66 14.81 21.65
CA PRO A 448 -30.28 14.30 20.42
C PRO A 448 -31.57 15.03 20.08
N LEU A 449 -32.50 15.21 21.03
CA LEU A 449 -33.77 15.91 20.80
C LEU A 449 -33.54 17.41 20.51
N VAL A 450 -32.59 18.06 21.20
CA VAL A 450 -32.18 19.44 20.86
C VAL A 450 -31.73 19.51 19.40
N ARG A 451 -30.84 18.61 18.96
CA ARG A 451 -30.25 18.64 17.63
C ARG A 451 -31.25 18.30 16.53
N ILE A 452 -32.15 17.35 16.76
CA ILE A 452 -33.25 17.00 15.85
C ILE A 452 -34.19 18.20 15.66
N ALA A 453 -34.56 18.89 16.74
CA ALA A 453 -35.36 20.11 16.67
C ALA A 453 -34.64 21.25 15.94
N GLU A 454 -33.34 21.47 16.22
CA GLU A 454 -32.52 22.49 15.55
C GLU A 454 -32.38 22.25 14.04
N ASN A 455 -32.08 21.01 13.61
CA ASN A 455 -32.05 20.63 12.20
C ASN A 455 -33.40 20.90 11.52
N ALA A 456 -34.50 20.63 12.23
CA ALA A 456 -35.86 20.86 11.77
C ALA A 456 -36.33 22.34 11.77
N GLY A 457 -35.56 23.25 12.37
CA GLY A 457 -35.84 24.69 12.42
C GLY A 457 -36.59 25.17 13.67
N PHE A 458 -36.51 24.44 14.78
CA PHE A 458 -37.20 24.73 16.04
C PHE A 458 -36.22 24.97 17.21
N GLU A 459 -36.68 25.72 18.22
CA GLU A 459 -35.93 26.01 19.45
C GLU A 459 -35.77 24.76 20.34
N GLY A 460 -34.68 24.00 20.15
CA GLY A 460 -34.51 22.67 20.73
C GLY A 460 -34.66 22.59 22.26
N ARG A 461 -34.19 23.59 23.01
CA ARG A 461 -34.38 23.62 24.49
C ARG A 461 -35.83 23.84 24.91
N VAL A 462 -36.64 24.53 24.09
CA VAL A 462 -38.10 24.68 24.33
C VAL A 462 -38.83 23.37 24.02
N VAL A 463 -38.40 22.65 22.97
CA VAL A 463 -38.91 21.31 22.63
C VAL A 463 -38.63 20.34 23.78
N VAL A 464 -37.38 20.27 24.27
CA VAL A 464 -36.99 19.44 25.41
C VAL A 464 -37.83 19.72 26.66
N SER A 465 -38.06 21.00 27.02
CA SER A 465 -38.89 21.33 28.20
C SER A 465 -40.28 20.72 28.08
N LYS A 466 -40.94 20.93 26.92
CA LYS A 466 -42.29 20.40 26.66
C LYS A 466 -42.34 18.87 26.62
N VAL A 467 -41.36 18.20 26.02
CA VAL A 467 -41.29 16.73 26.01
C VAL A 467 -41.01 16.18 27.41
N ARG A 468 -40.22 16.88 28.23
CA ARG A 468 -39.93 16.53 29.63
C ARG A 468 -41.09 16.80 30.58
N GLU A 469 -41.93 17.80 30.28
CA GLU A 469 -43.19 18.10 30.98
C GLU A 469 -44.31 17.12 30.57
N ALA A 470 -44.24 16.57 29.35
CA ALA A 470 -45.12 15.51 28.89
C ALA A 470 -44.70 14.14 29.43
N GLY A 471 -45.67 13.25 29.62
CA GLY A 471 -45.42 11.89 30.13
C GLY A 471 -44.73 10.98 29.11
N VAL A 472 -44.20 9.86 29.62
CA VAL A 472 -43.60 8.78 28.82
C VAL A 472 -44.54 8.40 27.65
N GLY A 473 -43.98 8.29 26.45
CA GLY A 473 -44.73 8.06 25.21
C GLY A 473 -44.99 9.34 24.40
N THR A 474 -45.12 10.50 25.04
CA THR A 474 -45.38 11.78 24.35
C THR A 474 -44.08 12.48 23.96
N GLY A 475 -43.84 12.67 22.67
CA GLY A 475 -42.64 13.32 22.15
C GLY A 475 -42.95 14.45 21.15
N PHE A 476 -41.94 14.84 20.38
CA PHE A 476 -42.04 15.87 19.35
C PHE A 476 -41.70 15.29 17.97
N ASN A 477 -42.65 15.31 17.06
CA ASN A 477 -42.46 14.86 15.69
C ASN A 477 -41.82 15.99 14.86
N ALA A 478 -40.52 15.88 14.61
CA ALA A 478 -39.75 16.92 13.92
C ALA A 478 -40.05 17.02 12.40
N ALA A 479 -40.74 16.03 11.81
CA ALA A 479 -41.20 16.10 10.43
C ALA A 479 -42.44 16.99 10.29
N THR A 480 -43.43 16.86 11.21
CA THR A 480 -44.67 17.64 11.20
C THR A 480 -44.55 18.96 11.99
N GLY A 481 -43.77 18.97 13.07
CA GLY A 481 -43.71 20.06 14.06
C GLY A 481 -44.72 19.92 15.21
N GLU A 482 -45.32 18.75 15.39
CA GLU A 482 -46.40 18.50 16.36
C GLU A 482 -45.92 17.69 17.59
N TYR A 483 -46.69 17.76 18.68
CA TYR A 483 -46.44 17.01 19.93
C TYR A 483 -47.55 15.98 20.13
N GLY A 484 -47.18 14.76 20.49
CA GLY A 484 -48.15 13.67 20.70
C GLY A 484 -47.46 12.33 20.98
N ASP A 485 -48.25 11.26 21.05
CA ASP A 485 -47.75 9.89 21.10
C ASP A 485 -46.94 9.60 19.83
N LEU A 486 -45.63 9.33 19.98
CA LEU A 486 -44.76 9.08 18.84
C LEU A 486 -44.88 7.64 18.30
N ALA A 487 -45.19 6.66 19.14
CA ALA A 487 -45.39 5.29 18.69
C ALA A 487 -46.65 5.19 17.81
N ALA A 488 -47.74 5.85 18.21
CA ALA A 488 -48.95 5.98 17.40
C ALA A 488 -48.78 6.83 16.12
N GLN A 489 -47.66 7.55 15.98
CA GLN A 489 -47.26 8.28 14.76
C GLN A 489 -46.21 7.52 13.92
N GLY A 490 -45.81 6.31 14.32
CA GLY A 490 -44.77 5.54 13.64
C GLY A 490 -43.34 6.09 13.82
N VAL A 491 -43.11 7.00 14.77
CA VAL A 491 -41.77 7.56 15.08
C VAL A 491 -41.17 6.77 16.24
N ILE A 492 -40.50 5.67 15.89
CA ILE A 492 -39.97 4.66 16.82
C ILE A 492 -38.49 4.37 16.54
N ASP A 493 -37.68 4.34 17.60
CA ASP A 493 -36.24 4.05 17.54
C ASP A 493 -35.98 2.67 18.21
N PRO A 494 -35.08 1.80 17.70
CA PRO A 494 -34.76 0.54 18.37
C PRO A 494 -34.08 0.73 19.74
N VAL A 495 -34.45 -0.11 20.71
CA VAL A 495 -33.90 -0.05 22.08
C VAL A 495 -32.40 -0.34 22.09
N LYS A 496 -31.97 -1.39 21.36
CA LYS A 496 -30.56 -1.78 21.16
C LYS A 496 -29.71 -0.66 20.58
N VAL A 497 -30.19 0.04 19.53
CA VAL A 497 -29.54 1.22 18.94
C VAL A 497 -29.36 2.33 19.96
N THR A 498 -30.45 2.66 20.67
CA THR A 498 -30.49 3.73 21.69
C THR A 498 -29.49 3.49 22.82
N LYS A 499 -29.41 2.23 23.32
CA LYS A 499 -28.47 1.79 24.36
C LYS A 499 -27.02 1.76 23.87
N ALA A 500 -26.77 1.23 22.66
CA ALA A 500 -25.44 1.20 22.07
C ALA A 500 -24.85 2.60 21.89
N ALA A 501 -25.64 3.54 21.36
CA ALA A 501 -25.24 4.93 21.16
C ALA A 501 -24.84 5.62 22.48
N LEU A 502 -25.64 5.47 23.54
CA LEU A 502 -25.34 6.04 24.85
C LEU A 502 -24.12 5.39 25.52
N GLY A 503 -24.03 4.06 25.50
CA GLY A 503 -22.94 3.31 26.13
C GLY A 503 -21.58 3.60 25.49
N ASN A 504 -21.51 3.61 24.15
CA ASN A 504 -20.28 3.92 23.42
C ASN A 504 -19.83 5.37 23.66
N ALA A 505 -20.77 6.33 23.59
CA ALA A 505 -20.50 7.74 23.85
C ALA A 505 -19.94 7.99 25.26
N ALA A 506 -20.55 7.39 26.29
CA ALA A 506 -20.10 7.51 27.67
C ALA A 506 -18.75 6.83 27.93
N SER A 507 -18.48 5.71 27.26
CA SER A 507 -17.20 5.00 27.35
C SER A 507 -16.03 5.87 26.86
N ILE A 508 -16.14 6.43 25.65
CA ILE A 508 -15.11 7.31 25.07
C ILE A 508 -15.00 8.63 25.84
N ALA A 509 -16.12 9.25 26.21
CA ALA A 509 -16.11 10.49 27.00
C ALA A 509 -15.36 10.29 28.32
N ALA A 510 -15.64 9.23 29.09
CA ALA A 510 -14.96 8.95 30.35
C ALA A 510 -13.44 8.77 30.21
N MET A 511 -12.95 8.23 29.08
CA MET A 511 -11.52 8.12 28.79
C MET A 511 -10.88 9.47 28.43
N ILE A 512 -11.58 10.32 27.67
CA ILE A 512 -11.13 11.69 27.36
C ILE A 512 -11.01 12.53 28.65
N LEU A 513 -11.98 12.43 29.57
CA LEU A 513 -11.94 13.12 30.85
C LEU A 513 -10.74 12.70 31.71
N ALA A 514 -10.40 11.41 31.69
CA ALA A 514 -9.28 10.83 32.44
C ALA A 514 -7.90 11.07 31.79
N THR A 515 -7.81 11.85 30.72
CA THR A 515 -6.54 12.16 30.04
C THR A 515 -5.85 13.36 30.69
N ASP A 516 -4.69 13.14 31.30
CA ASP A 516 -3.82 14.21 31.86
C ASP A 516 -2.69 14.65 30.90
N TYR A 517 -2.32 13.85 29.91
CA TYR A 517 -1.35 14.26 28.88
C TYR A 517 -1.49 13.47 27.58
N THR A 518 -1.08 14.07 26.47
CA THR A 518 -1.07 13.46 25.11
C THR A 518 0.36 13.45 24.56
N VAL A 519 0.81 12.31 24.03
CA VAL A 519 2.19 12.11 23.53
C VAL A 519 2.17 11.86 22.03
N MET A 520 2.49 12.89 21.24
CA MET A 520 2.38 12.86 19.78
C MET A 520 3.75 12.82 19.11
N GLU A 521 3.80 12.34 17.86
CA GLU A 521 4.95 12.62 16.98
C GLU A 521 5.06 14.16 16.83
N PRO A 522 6.27 14.75 16.77
CA PRO A 522 6.41 16.14 16.33
C PRO A 522 5.85 16.27 14.90
N ALA A 523 5.06 17.32 14.65
CA ALA A 523 4.77 17.75 13.29
C ALA A 523 6.10 17.96 12.55
N SER A 524 6.19 17.50 11.30
CA SER A 524 7.42 17.64 10.52
C SER A 524 7.67 19.10 10.18
N GLU A 525 8.92 19.44 9.87
CA GLU A 525 9.24 20.80 9.42
C GLU A 525 8.48 21.17 8.13
N ALA A 526 8.08 20.18 7.31
CA ALA A 526 7.20 20.40 6.16
C ALA A 526 5.79 20.84 6.61
N ASP A 527 5.16 20.13 7.56
CA ASP A 527 3.82 20.48 8.07
C ASP A 527 3.83 21.88 8.72
N VAL A 528 4.89 22.18 9.50
CA VAL A 528 5.07 23.49 10.12
C VAL A 528 5.30 24.59 9.09
N LEU A 529 6.00 24.32 7.97
CA LEU A 529 6.14 25.28 6.87
C LEU A 529 4.83 25.45 6.08
N VAL A 530 4.08 24.39 5.78
CA VAL A 530 2.78 24.47 5.07
C VAL A 530 1.81 25.33 5.88
N GLY A 531 1.59 24.98 7.14
CA GLY A 531 0.76 25.76 8.05
C GLY A 531 1.29 27.18 8.34
N ALA A 532 2.56 27.49 8.04
CA ALA A 532 3.07 28.87 8.09
C ALA A 532 2.80 29.62 6.78
N VAL A 533 2.99 28.97 5.62
CA VAL A 533 2.70 29.52 4.29
C VAL A 533 1.22 29.86 4.16
N GLU A 534 0.30 28.97 4.53
CA GLU A 534 -1.14 29.26 4.43
C GLU A 534 -1.57 30.43 5.33
N ARG A 535 -0.99 30.55 6.54
CA ARG A 535 -1.21 31.73 7.40
C ARG A 535 -0.69 33.01 6.72
N ILE A 536 0.53 32.98 6.18
CA ILE A 536 1.12 34.11 5.45
C ILE A 536 0.29 34.47 4.21
N GLU A 537 -0.26 33.49 3.47
CA GLU A 537 -1.15 33.74 2.34
C GLU A 537 -2.51 34.31 2.78
N SER A 538 -3.05 33.89 3.93
CA SER A 538 -4.27 34.47 4.50
C SER A 538 -4.08 35.92 4.96
N GLU A 539 -2.95 36.23 5.60
CA GLU A 539 -2.57 37.60 5.99
C GLU A 539 -2.28 38.46 4.76
N HIS A 540 -1.57 37.93 3.76
CA HIS A 540 -1.37 38.61 2.48
C HIS A 540 -2.68 38.85 1.73
N ALA A 541 -3.66 37.95 1.81
CA ALA A 541 -4.99 38.14 1.24
C ALA A 541 -5.76 39.26 1.98
N GLU A 542 -5.65 39.37 3.31
CA GLU A 542 -6.27 40.48 4.05
C GLU A 542 -5.54 41.81 3.78
N ILE A 543 -4.21 41.81 3.74
CA ILE A 543 -3.38 42.96 3.37
C ILE A 543 -3.71 43.40 1.93
N ALA A 544 -3.90 42.48 0.99
CA ALA A 544 -4.33 42.79 -0.37
C ALA A 544 -5.73 43.42 -0.41
N ARG A 545 -6.68 42.97 0.42
CA ARG A 545 -8.01 43.59 0.60
C ARG A 545 -7.94 45.00 1.23
N ARG A 546 -6.92 45.28 2.07
CA ARG A 546 -6.65 46.63 2.59
C ARG A 546 -5.95 47.51 1.55
N GLN A 547 -5.04 46.96 0.75
CA GLN A 547 -4.32 47.68 -0.31
C GLN A 547 -5.20 47.99 -1.54
N SER A 548 -6.17 47.15 -1.89
CA SER A 548 -7.14 47.46 -2.95
C SER A 548 -7.98 48.69 -2.59
N ARG A 549 -8.54 48.73 -1.36
CA ARG A 549 -9.22 49.91 -0.80
C ARG A 549 -8.36 51.19 -0.77
N SER A 550 -7.03 51.04 -0.70
CA SER A 550 -6.10 52.17 -0.76
C SER A 550 -5.85 52.66 -2.19
N ARG A 551 -5.94 51.78 -3.20
CA ARG A 551 -5.74 52.13 -4.61
C ARG A 551 -6.87 52.99 -5.21
N ASP A 552 -8.09 52.84 -4.72
CA ASP A 552 -9.23 53.68 -5.13
C ASP A 552 -9.09 55.16 -4.74
N LEU A 553 -8.11 55.51 -3.87
CA LEU A 553 -7.86 56.88 -3.40
C LEU A 553 -6.70 57.60 -4.10
N GLY A 554 -6.12 57.02 -5.16
CA GLY A 554 -5.48 57.73 -6.27
C GLY A 554 -4.42 58.81 -5.93
N LEU A 555 -3.31 58.45 -5.29
CA LEU A 555 -2.16 59.34 -5.06
C LEU A 555 -0.85 58.78 -5.66
N THR A 556 -0.03 59.65 -6.25
CA THR A 556 1.16 59.29 -7.04
C THR A 556 2.38 60.16 -6.72
N SER A 557 3.58 59.58 -6.66
CA SER A 557 4.87 60.31 -6.73
C SER A 557 6.01 59.41 -7.26
N ARG A 558 7.18 60.01 -7.55
CA ARG A 558 8.30 59.43 -8.35
C ARG A 558 9.61 59.27 -7.54
N PRO A 559 10.60 58.50 -8.04
CA PRO A 559 11.83 58.15 -7.32
C PRO A 559 13.08 59.02 -7.64
N GLY A 560 14.13 58.86 -6.80
CA GLY A 560 15.55 59.23 -6.96
C GLY A 560 16.40 58.39 -5.97
N SER A 561 17.59 57.86 -6.31
CA SER A 561 18.92 58.51 -6.40
C SER A 561 19.49 58.94 -5.02
N SER A 562 20.75 58.67 -4.62
CA SER A 562 21.95 58.14 -5.32
C SER A 562 23.08 57.66 -4.36
N GLU A 563 24.15 57.04 -4.91
CA GLU A 563 25.59 57.11 -4.47
C GLU A 563 25.99 56.58 -3.05
N GLU A 564 27.23 56.25 -2.66
CA GLU A 564 28.60 56.12 -3.25
C GLU A 564 29.39 55.03 -2.43
N SER A 565 30.32 54.21 -2.96
CA SER A 565 31.81 54.33 -3.02
C SER A 565 32.59 54.45 -1.66
N ALA A 566 33.85 54.00 -1.44
CA ALA A 566 34.91 53.39 -2.28
C ALA A 566 36.04 52.65 -1.45
N SER A 567 37.19 52.35 -2.09
CA SER A 567 38.50 51.80 -1.62
C SER A 567 38.66 50.25 -1.60
N GLN A 568 39.68 49.54 -2.15
CA GLN A 568 41.13 49.71 -2.53
C GLN A 568 42.12 49.06 -1.52
N ALA A 569 43.27 48.43 -1.88
CA ALA A 569 43.85 47.94 -3.15
C ALA A 569 45.14 47.07 -2.94
N GLY A 570 45.68 46.40 -4.00
CA GLY A 570 47.02 45.75 -4.08
C GLY A 570 46.98 44.28 -4.60
N GLN A 571 47.42 43.89 -5.81
CA GLN A 571 48.79 43.81 -6.44
C GLN A 571 49.68 42.68 -5.85
N HIS A 572 50.38 41.81 -6.62
CA HIS A 572 51.26 42.03 -7.80
C HIS A 572 51.55 40.79 -8.71
N SER A 573 51.99 41.04 -9.96
CA SER A 573 53.01 40.32 -10.81
C SER A 573 53.03 38.76 -10.90
N THR A 574 52.64 38.05 -11.96
CA THR A 574 53.16 37.88 -13.36
C THR A 574 54.54 37.21 -13.58
N LYS A 575 54.57 36.05 -14.32
CA LYS A 575 55.40 35.72 -15.54
C LYS A 575 55.31 34.23 -15.99
N SER A 576 55.73 33.94 -17.23
CA SER A 576 55.67 32.65 -17.99
C SER A 576 57.01 32.40 -18.73
N PRO A 577 57.19 31.46 -19.71
CA PRO A 577 56.67 30.09 -20.00
C PRO A 577 57.85 29.07 -20.22
N ILE A 578 57.70 27.92 -20.97
CA ILE A 578 58.63 27.38 -22.03
C ILE A 578 58.37 25.90 -22.52
N SER A 579 58.47 25.70 -23.86
CA SER A 579 58.69 24.54 -24.80
C SER A 579 58.47 23.01 -24.52
N SER A 580 58.08 22.30 -25.59
CA SER A 580 58.17 20.84 -25.91
C SER A 580 59.11 20.59 -27.14
N PRO A 581 59.20 19.44 -27.89
CA PRO A 581 58.75 18.01 -27.77
C PRO A 581 60.00 17.05 -27.82
N PRO A 582 60.28 16.05 -28.73
CA PRO A 582 59.51 15.09 -29.59
C PRO A 582 60.00 13.59 -29.74
N ALA A 583 59.05 12.66 -29.92
CA ALA A 583 58.99 11.42 -30.76
C ALA A 583 60.17 10.45 -31.08
N ARG A 584 59.91 9.11 -31.06
CA ARG A 584 60.28 8.12 -32.13
C ARG A 584 59.51 6.75 -32.06
N ARG A 585 59.79 5.84 -33.03
CA ARG A 585 58.94 4.71 -33.55
C ARG A 585 59.42 3.26 -33.18
N PRO A 586 58.68 2.16 -33.53
CA PRO A 586 58.71 0.84 -32.85
C PRO A 586 59.42 -0.32 -33.62
N PRO A 587 59.36 -1.56 -33.10
CA PRO A 587 59.54 -2.83 -33.83
C PRO A 587 58.28 -3.75 -33.86
N GLU A 588 58.38 -4.89 -34.55
CA GLU A 588 57.29 -5.84 -34.94
C GLU A 588 57.35 -7.23 -34.21
N PRO A 589 56.34 -8.13 -34.35
CA PRO A 589 56.14 -9.29 -33.47
C PRO A 589 56.84 -10.59 -33.91
N PRO A 590 56.86 -11.62 -33.03
CA PRO A 590 56.22 -12.89 -33.42
C PRO A 590 55.59 -13.69 -32.25
N GLY A 591 54.75 -14.69 -32.59
CA GLY A 591 54.45 -15.84 -31.70
C GLY A 591 52.95 -16.09 -31.47
N SER A 592 52.50 -17.31 -31.75
CA SER A 592 51.13 -17.77 -31.49
C SER A 592 51.11 -19.13 -30.76
N SER A 593 49.93 -19.50 -30.24
CA SER A 593 49.58 -20.75 -29.53
C SER A 593 49.98 -20.86 -28.05
N GLY A 594 49.07 -21.42 -27.26
CA GLY A 594 49.11 -21.48 -25.80
C GLY A 594 47.83 -20.88 -25.19
N GLY A 595 46.95 -21.71 -24.63
CA GLY A 595 45.72 -21.27 -23.96
C GLY A 595 45.81 -21.56 -22.47
N ASP A 596 46.22 -20.57 -21.67
CA ASP A 596 46.47 -20.74 -20.24
C ASP A 596 45.22 -20.52 -19.37
N HIS A 597 45.10 -21.28 -18.28
CA HIS A 597 44.12 -21.07 -17.23
C HIS A 597 44.72 -20.23 -16.09
N VAL A 598 44.16 -19.04 -15.87
CA VAL A 598 44.66 -18.04 -14.89
C VAL A 598 44.14 -18.32 -13.46
N PRO A 599 44.98 -18.26 -12.41
CA PRO A 599 44.53 -18.37 -11.01
C PRO A 599 43.75 -17.12 -10.57
N ARG A 600 42.74 -17.29 -9.70
CA ARG A 600 41.74 -16.26 -9.36
C ARG A 600 41.59 -16.09 -7.85
N ARG A 601 41.52 -14.84 -7.37
CA ARG A 601 41.19 -14.53 -5.97
C ARG A 601 39.68 -14.70 -5.72
N HIS A 602 39.33 -15.13 -4.51
CA HIS A 602 37.97 -15.41 -4.08
C HIS A 602 37.66 -14.70 -2.75
N LEU A 603 36.46 -14.13 -2.63
CA LEU A 603 35.95 -13.62 -1.36
C LEU A 603 35.30 -14.80 -0.63
N ALA A 604 35.90 -15.17 0.49
CA ALA A 604 35.48 -16.30 1.32
C ALA A 604 34.74 -15.79 2.55
N VAL A 605 33.56 -16.37 2.79
CA VAL A 605 32.66 -15.98 3.87
C VAL A 605 32.26 -17.22 4.68
N ASP A 606 32.53 -17.16 5.98
CA ASP A 606 32.11 -18.17 6.96
C ASP A 606 31.01 -17.56 7.86
N LEU A 607 29.81 -18.15 7.79
CA LEU A 607 28.64 -17.78 8.60
C LEU A 607 28.00 -19.09 9.12
N PRO A 608 27.57 -19.18 10.39
CA PRO A 608 26.81 -20.34 10.88
C PRO A 608 25.53 -20.59 10.06
N GLN A 609 25.16 -21.85 9.89
CA GLN A 609 23.88 -22.22 9.26
C GLN A 609 22.70 -21.98 10.20
N ARG A 610 22.90 -22.14 11.52
CA ARG A 610 21.87 -21.89 12.54
C ARG A 610 22.39 -21.14 13.76
N ALA A 611 21.50 -20.40 14.41
CA ALA A 611 21.71 -19.78 15.72
C ALA A 611 20.39 -19.73 16.54
N PRO A 612 20.46 -19.67 17.89
CA PRO A 612 19.29 -19.43 18.73
C PRO A 612 18.77 -17.98 18.61
N VAL A 613 17.46 -17.80 18.81
CA VAL A 613 16.88 -16.50 19.18
C VAL A 613 17.53 -16.00 20.47
N GLY A 614 17.97 -14.73 20.48
CA GLY A 614 18.80 -14.14 21.54
C GLY A 614 20.29 -14.52 21.49
N GLY A 615 20.68 -15.38 20.54
CA GLY A 615 22.05 -15.85 20.37
C GLY A 615 22.98 -14.80 19.75
N ARG A 616 24.25 -14.83 20.16
CA ARG A 616 25.34 -14.09 19.52
C ARG A 616 26.17 -15.04 18.66
N PHE A 617 26.55 -14.59 17.47
CA PHE A 617 27.39 -15.32 16.54
C PHE A 617 28.33 -14.35 15.79
N SER A 618 29.10 -14.84 14.82
CA SER A 618 29.96 -13.99 14.02
C SER A 618 30.09 -14.48 12.59
N LEU A 619 30.23 -13.51 11.70
CA LEU A 619 30.61 -13.65 10.30
C LEU A 619 32.12 -13.44 10.20
N LEU A 620 32.83 -14.33 9.50
CA LEU A 620 34.24 -14.13 9.14
C LEU A 620 34.36 -13.92 7.63
N VAL A 621 35.20 -12.97 7.22
CA VAL A 621 35.42 -12.62 5.82
C VAL A 621 36.92 -12.53 5.53
N ARG A 622 37.35 -13.13 4.41
CA ARG A 622 38.75 -13.11 3.94
C ARG A 622 38.82 -13.21 2.42
N VAL A 623 39.96 -12.85 1.83
CA VAL A 623 40.24 -13.07 0.40
C VAL A 623 41.27 -14.20 0.26
N THR A 624 40.94 -15.24 -0.51
CA THR A 624 41.82 -16.41 -0.74
C THR A 624 42.26 -16.54 -2.19
N LEU A 625 43.39 -17.22 -2.43
CA LEU A 625 43.98 -17.43 -3.75
C LEU A 625 43.56 -18.74 -4.44
N SER A 626 42.86 -19.62 -3.73
CA SER A 626 42.37 -20.90 -4.25
C SER A 626 41.22 -21.45 -3.40
N ARG A 627 40.50 -22.44 -3.95
CA ARG A 627 39.54 -23.24 -3.17
C ARG A 627 40.26 -23.99 -2.05
N PRO A 628 39.67 -24.14 -0.85
CA PRO A 628 40.23 -24.95 0.22
C PRO A 628 40.43 -26.41 -0.24
N THR A 629 41.60 -26.97 0.06
CA THR A 629 42.14 -28.14 -0.64
C THR A 629 41.82 -29.49 0.03
N HIS A 630 40.90 -30.23 -0.60
CA HIS A 630 40.99 -31.69 -0.65
C HIS A 630 41.33 -32.10 -2.10
N GLY A 631 42.62 -32.35 -2.37
CA GLY A 631 43.08 -32.84 -3.68
C GLY A 631 44.38 -32.20 -4.17
N THR A 632 45.43 -33.01 -4.27
CA THR A 632 46.78 -32.67 -4.76
C THR A 632 46.86 -32.24 -6.23
N SER A 633 47.65 -31.21 -6.55
CA SER A 633 48.84 -31.31 -7.42
C SER A 633 49.58 -29.96 -7.55
N SER A 634 50.81 -29.96 -8.06
CA SER A 634 51.70 -28.78 -8.10
C SER A 634 52.34 -28.51 -9.47
N ALA A 635 52.25 -27.27 -9.95
CA ALA A 635 53.25 -26.59 -10.80
C ALA A 635 52.98 -25.07 -10.73
N MET A 636 54.01 -24.22 -10.81
CA MET A 636 53.87 -22.78 -10.55
C MET A 636 54.76 -21.91 -11.46
N ARG A 637 54.13 -20.98 -12.18
CA ARG A 637 54.60 -19.61 -12.49
C ARG A 637 53.41 -18.78 -13.01
N SER A 638 53.52 -17.45 -12.92
CA SER A 638 52.42 -16.47 -12.90
C SER A 638 52.42 -15.56 -14.15
N VAL A 639 51.51 -14.61 -14.38
CA VAL A 639 50.51 -13.90 -13.52
C VAL A 639 49.25 -13.55 -14.35
N ASP A 640 48.14 -13.16 -13.72
CA ASP A 640 47.75 -11.73 -13.74
C ASP A 640 46.87 -11.37 -12.51
N ILE A 641 47.26 -10.34 -11.73
CA ILE A 641 46.57 -9.91 -10.49
C ILE A 641 46.87 -8.42 -10.22
N PRO A 642 45.86 -7.58 -9.88
CA PRO A 642 46.14 -6.39 -9.08
C PRO A 642 45.05 -6.02 -8.03
N LEU A 643 44.87 -6.86 -7.01
CA LEU A 643 44.52 -6.36 -5.65
C LEU A 643 45.72 -6.41 -4.69
N GLU A 644 46.88 -6.87 -5.14
CA GLU A 644 48.05 -7.08 -4.28
C GLU A 644 48.64 -5.77 -3.77
N GLY A 645 48.86 -5.71 -2.46
CA GLY A 645 49.28 -4.50 -1.76
C GLY A 645 48.20 -3.42 -1.66
N ARG A 646 46.97 -3.70 -2.11
CA ARG A 646 45.83 -2.77 -2.01
C ARG A 646 45.02 -3.04 -0.75
N ILE A 647 44.43 -1.98 -0.22
CA ILE A 647 43.33 -2.06 0.73
C ILE A 647 42.04 -2.21 -0.09
N ILE A 648 41.18 -3.13 0.32
CA ILE A 648 39.78 -3.18 -0.10
C ILE A 648 38.87 -2.93 1.10
N THR A 649 37.82 -2.14 0.93
CA THR A 649 36.82 -1.93 1.96
C THR A 649 35.79 -3.05 1.86
N ILE A 650 35.66 -3.86 2.90
CA ILE A 650 34.60 -4.86 3.04
C ILE A 650 33.42 -4.20 3.74
N THR A 651 32.22 -4.28 3.15
CA THR A 651 30.97 -3.83 3.78
C THR A 651 29.97 -4.98 3.89
N VAL A 652 29.16 -4.99 4.93
CA VAL A 652 28.19 -6.05 5.22
C VAL A 652 26.78 -5.46 5.41
N SER A 653 25.80 -5.95 4.63
CA SER A 653 24.39 -5.64 4.83
C SER A 653 23.68 -6.83 5.48
N ALA A 654 23.03 -6.60 6.61
CA ALA A 654 22.33 -7.62 7.40
C ALA A 654 21.10 -7.00 8.11
N PRO A 655 20.08 -6.53 7.36
CA PRO A 655 19.04 -5.64 7.88
C PRO A 655 18.14 -6.25 8.95
N GLU A 656 18.10 -7.59 9.05
CA GLU A 656 17.25 -8.37 9.95
C GLU A 656 18.02 -8.87 11.21
N LEU A 657 19.27 -8.45 11.39
CA LEU A 657 20.16 -8.87 12.48
C LEU A 657 20.73 -7.66 13.21
N THR A 658 20.93 -7.76 14.52
CA THR A 658 21.53 -6.66 15.30
C THR A 658 23.06 -6.73 15.26
N PRO A 659 23.78 -5.77 14.68
CA PRO A 659 25.24 -5.78 14.65
C PRO A 659 25.85 -5.39 16.01
N GLU A 660 27.01 -5.98 16.34
CA GLU A 660 27.77 -5.66 17.56
C GLU A 660 28.87 -4.59 17.35
N GLY A 661 29.00 -4.03 16.15
CA GLY A 661 30.01 -3.04 15.79
C GLY A 661 29.86 -2.55 14.35
N ASN A 662 30.89 -1.89 13.81
CA ASN A 662 30.90 -1.40 12.43
C ASN A 662 30.68 -2.54 11.41
N LEU A 663 29.89 -2.25 10.39
CA LEU A 663 29.62 -3.13 9.25
C LEU A 663 30.51 -2.82 8.03
N ASP A 664 31.52 -1.99 8.23
CA ASP A 664 32.56 -1.61 7.28
C ASP A 664 33.94 -1.83 7.92
N GLN A 665 34.85 -2.51 7.22
CA GLN A 665 36.23 -2.76 7.65
C GLN A 665 37.16 -2.83 6.44
N ASP A 666 38.31 -2.16 6.53
CA ASP A 666 39.36 -2.22 5.52
C ASP A 666 40.22 -3.48 5.67
N LEU A 667 40.44 -4.16 4.55
CA LEU A 667 41.19 -5.41 4.44
C LEU A 667 42.38 -5.22 3.49
N LEU A 668 43.59 -5.26 4.03
CA LEU A 668 44.82 -5.28 3.21
C LEU A 668 44.96 -6.66 2.55
N VAL A 669 45.08 -6.68 1.22
CA VAL A 669 45.23 -7.91 0.43
C VAL A 669 46.73 -8.18 0.18
N PRO A 670 47.35 -9.18 0.84
CA PRO A 670 48.78 -9.43 0.75
C PRO A 670 49.18 -10.06 -0.59
N ASN A 671 50.42 -9.83 -1.00
CA ASN A 671 50.98 -10.37 -2.24
C ASN A 671 51.13 -11.89 -2.15
N ALA A 672 50.56 -12.64 -3.10
CA ALA A 672 50.63 -14.10 -3.20
C ALA A 672 50.21 -14.92 -1.95
N GLU A 673 49.52 -14.31 -0.98
CA GLU A 673 48.95 -14.98 0.21
C GLU A 673 47.43 -14.71 0.36
N ASP A 674 46.78 -15.56 1.16
CA ASP A 674 45.40 -15.36 1.65
C ASP A 674 45.39 -14.27 2.74
N THR A 675 44.29 -13.56 2.93
CA THR A 675 44.17 -12.60 4.05
C THR A 675 43.86 -13.30 5.37
N ASP A 676 44.29 -12.71 6.48
CA ASP A 676 43.67 -12.97 7.78
C ASP A 676 42.14 -12.69 7.71
N PRO A 677 41.31 -13.41 8.49
CA PRO A 677 39.88 -13.19 8.52
C PRO A 677 39.50 -12.00 9.42
N ILE A 678 38.87 -10.99 8.82
CA ILE A 678 38.16 -9.95 9.57
C ILE A 678 36.80 -10.48 10.08
N ARG A 679 36.32 -9.90 11.19
CA ARG A 679 35.17 -10.41 11.94
C ARG A 679 34.08 -9.36 12.12
N PHE A 680 32.85 -9.75 11.85
CA PHE A 680 31.65 -8.96 12.16
C PHE A 680 30.79 -9.74 13.17
N GLY A 681 30.45 -9.10 14.29
CA GLY A 681 29.63 -9.70 15.36
C GLY A 681 28.15 -9.38 15.20
N PHE A 682 27.28 -10.36 15.49
CA PHE A 682 25.83 -10.24 15.33
C PHE A 682 25.08 -10.90 16.48
N MET A 683 23.92 -10.32 16.82
CA MET A 683 22.92 -10.89 17.71
C MET A 683 21.61 -11.12 16.96
N ALA A 684 21.06 -12.33 17.05
CA ALA A 684 19.78 -12.68 16.46
C ALA A 684 18.63 -12.31 17.40
N SER A 685 17.78 -11.36 17.01
CA SER A 685 16.66 -10.86 17.84
C SER A 685 15.31 -11.50 17.52
N ARG A 686 15.14 -12.06 16.32
CA ARG A 686 13.89 -12.63 15.79
C ARG A 686 14.16 -14.04 15.25
N SER A 687 13.14 -14.88 15.17
CA SER A 687 13.22 -16.19 14.47
C SER A 687 12.86 -16.03 12.99
N GLY A 688 13.63 -16.65 12.10
CA GLY A 688 13.44 -16.53 10.65
C GLY A 688 14.62 -17.06 9.84
N LEU A 689 14.59 -16.86 8.52
CA LEU A 689 15.72 -17.12 7.61
C LEU A 689 16.30 -15.79 7.15
N HIS A 690 17.39 -15.36 7.78
CA HIS A 690 17.94 -14.02 7.61
C HIS A 690 19.02 -13.99 6.55
N SER A 691 18.99 -12.95 5.71
CA SER A 691 19.96 -12.74 4.63
C SER A 691 21.09 -11.79 5.07
N VAL A 692 22.33 -12.16 4.76
CA VAL A 692 23.54 -11.35 4.97
C VAL A 692 24.27 -11.22 3.63
N VAL A 693 24.56 -10.00 3.20
CA VAL A 693 25.29 -9.71 1.95
C VAL A 693 26.63 -9.09 2.28
N VAL A 694 27.71 -9.71 1.83
CA VAL A 694 29.08 -9.23 1.98
C VAL A 694 29.55 -8.66 0.65
N ARG A 695 30.08 -7.45 0.66
CA ARG A 695 30.56 -6.71 -0.51
C ARG A 695 32.01 -6.28 -0.33
N ALA A 696 32.77 -6.25 -1.41
CA ALA A 696 34.17 -5.85 -1.44
C ALA A 696 34.38 -4.74 -2.47
N PHE A 697 34.96 -3.62 -2.03
CA PHE A 697 35.21 -2.44 -2.85
C PHE A 697 36.70 -2.12 -2.93
N ALA A 698 37.18 -1.76 -4.12
CA ALA A 698 38.51 -1.20 -4.34
C ALA A 698 38.34 0.26 -4.78
N GLY A 699 38.67 1.21 -3.90
CA GLY A 699 38.15 2.58 -4.05
C GLY A 699 36.63 2.57 -4.03
N GLY A 700 35.98 3.28 -4.96
CA GLY A 700 34.52 3.21 -5.13
C GLY A 700 34.04 2.07 -6.03
N THR A 701 34.94 1.30 -6.64
CA THR A 701 34.59 0.19 -7.54
C THR A 701 34.23 -1.06 -6.74
N LEU A 702 33.01 -1.59 -6.91
CA LEU A 702 32.67 -2.92 -6.38
C LEU A 702 33.42 -4.02 -7.16
N VAL A 703 34.22 -4.81 -6.47
CA VAL A 703 35.00 -5.94 -7.02
C VAL A 703 34.50 -7.31 -6.56
N GLY A 704 33.64 -7.42 -5.54
CA GLY A 704 33.08 -8.71 -5.13
C GLY A 704 31.78 -8.56 -4.33
N GLU A 705 30.89 -9.55 -4.46
CA GLU A 705 29.61 -9.60 -3.74
C GLU A 705 29.17 -11.05 -3.48
N LEU A 706 28.78 -11.36 -2.25
CA LEU A 706 28.34 -12.68 -1.83
C LEU A 706 27.19 -12.60 -0.82
N ALA A 707 26.01 -13.06 -1.23
CA ALA A 707 24.87 -13.26 -0.34
C ALA A 707 24.91 -14.65 0.31
N VAL A 708 24.65 -14.70 1.62
CA VAL A 708 24.56 -15.91 2.44
C VAL A 708 23.35 -15.81 3.38
N GLN A 709 22.93 -16.93 3.97
CA GLN A 709 21.76 -16.99 4.84
C GLN A 709 22.04 -17.79 6.12
N ILE A 710 21.35 -17.44 7.20
CA ILE A 710 21.35 -18.13 8.50
C ILE A 710 19.90 -18.31 8.98
N SER A 711 19.57 -19.49 9.49
CA SER A 711 18.27 -19.71 10.12
C SER A 711 18.36 -19.47 11.64
N VAL A 712 17.40 -18.74 12.19
CA VAL A 712 17.29 -18.49 13.62
C VAL A 712 16.04 -19.15 14.16
N GLU A 713 16.25 -20.03 15.13
CA GLU A 713 15.25 -20.95 15.66
C GLU A 713 15.20 -20.87 17.20
N ALA A 714 14.02 -21.03 17.79
CA ALA A 714 13.86 -20.97 19.25
C ALA A 714 14.48 -22.23 19.92
N GLY A 715 15.47 -22.02 20.80
CA GLY A 715 16.16 -23.12 21.50
C GLY A 715 17.22 -23.87 20.67
N ALA A 716 17.55 -23.40 19.46
CA ALA A 716 18.61 -23.99 18.66
C ALA A 716 20.02 -23.78 19.25
N VAL A 717 20.98 -24.60 18.81
CA VAL A 717 22.41 -24.41 19.09
C VAL A 717 23.06 -23.83 17.84
N ILE A 718 24.18 -23.10 18.00
CA ILE A 718 24.93 -22.57 16.85
C ILE A 718 25.51 -23.74 16.04
N GLU A 719 25.12 -23.84 14.76
CA GLU A 719 25.60 -24.87 13.83
C GLU A 719 26.53 -24.22 12.81
N GLU A 720 27.79 -24.65 12.74
CA GLU A 720 28.78 -24.08 11.81
C GLU A 720 28.36 -24.25 10.34
N GLY A 721 28.67 -23.24 9.53
CA GLY A 721 28.38 -23.27 8.09
C GLY A 721 29.53 -23.75 7.25
N ARG A 722 29.24 -24.09 6.00
CA ARG A 722 30.27 -24.30 4.97
C ARG A 722 30.69 -22.94 4.41
N THR A 723 32.00 -22.70 4.35
CA THR A 723 32.62 -21.56 3.67
C THR A 723 31.98 -21.36 2.30
N ARG A 724 31.49 -20.13 2.05
CA ARG A 724 30.97 -19.71 0.74
C ARG A 724 32.04 -18.91 0.03
N LEU A 725 32.11 -19.07 -1.29
CA LEU A 725 33.15 -18.48 -2.14
C LEU A 725 32.48 -17.81 -3.35
N VAL A 726 32.84 -16.57 -3.62
CA VAL A 726 32.63 -15.92 -4.92
C VAL A 726 33.98 -15.50 -5.48
N GLU A 727 34.11 -15.44 -6.81
CA GLU A 727 35.28 -14.84 -7.46
C GLU A 727 35.31 -13.33 -7.18
N VAL A 728 36.49 -12.79 -6.85
CA VAL A 728 36.71 -11.34 -6.82
C VAL A 728 37.16 -10.92 -8.21
N ASP A 729 36.47 -9.94 -8.77
CA ASP A 729 36.73 -9.43 -10.11
C ASP A 729 38.13 -8.80 -10.17
N ALA A 730 38.91 -9.22 -11.17
CA ALA A 730 40.25 -8.71 -11.42
C ALA A 730 40.24 -7.38 -12.19
N LEU A 731 39.06 -6.89 -12.61
CA LEU A 731 38.90 -5.55 -13.16
C LEU A 731 39.41 -4.49 -12.17
N ALA A 732 40.51 -3.84 -12.55
CA ALA A 732 41.10 -2.75 -11.76
C ALA A 732 40.08 -1.66 -11.43
N ALA A 733 40.12 -1.15 -10.19
CA ALA A 733 39.36 0.02 -9.77
C ALA A 733 39.48 1.18 -10.76
N GLU A 734 38.37 1.86 -11.04
CA GLU A 734 38.33 3.02 -11.93
C GLU A 734 38.65 4.28 -11.09
N PRO A 735 39.77 5.00 -11.32
CA PRO A 735 40.16 6.11 -10.45
C PRO A 735 39.11 7.23 -10.43
N GLY A 736 38.63 7.58 -9.23
CA GLY A 736 37.53 8.53 -9.04
C GLY A 736 36.12 8.01 -9.37
N GLU A 737 35.91 6.71 -9.56
CA GLU A 737 34.57 6.12 -9.38
C GLU A 737 34.19 6.20 -7.90
N VAL A 738 32.97 6.65 -7.62
CA VAL A 738 32.36 6.65 -6.29
C VAL A 738 31.06 5.86 -6.35
N THR A 739 30.87 4.93 -5.41
CA THR A 739 29.59 4.23 -5.25
C THR A 739 28.74 4.95 -4.22
N LEU A 740 27.49 5.27 -4.59
CA LEU A 740 26.42 5.58 -3.64
C LEU A 740 25.63 4.29 -3.36
N GLN A 741 25.83 3.73 -2.17
CA GLN A 741 25.06 2.59 -1.69
C GLN A 741 23.86 3.09 -0.87
N VAL A 742 22.68 2.68 -1.29
CA VAL A 742 21.40 2.91 -0.59
C VAL A 742 20.82 1.56 -0.19
N GLY A 743 20.24 1.46 1.00
CA GLY A 743 19.61 0.24 1.49
C GLY A 743 18.42 0.51 2.39
N LEU A 744 17.55 -0.48 2.57
CA LEU A 744 16.34 -0.40 3.39
C LEU A 744 16.43 -1.37 4.57
N THR A 745 16.21 -0.88 5.80
CA THR A 745 16.19 -1.68 7.04
C THR A 745 14.77 -2.14 7.40
N GLU A 746 14.63 -3.13 8.29
CA GLU A 746 13.29 -3.60 8.74
C GLU A 746 12.38 -2.48 9.28
N ASP A 747 12.94 -1.45 9.93
CA ASP A 747 12.23 -0.27 10.43
C ASP A 747 11.73 0.70 9.33
N ASN A 748 11.78 0.32 8.05
CA ASN A 748 11.59 1.19 6.87
C ASN A 748 12.48 2.46 6.92
N ARG A 749 13.74 2.30 7.34
CA ARG A 749 14.75 3.39 7.33
C ARG A 749 15.73 3.17 6.19
N TYR A 750 16.13 4.26 5.55
CA TYR A 750 17.10 4.24 4.47
C TYR A 750 18.51 4.40 5.02
N SER A 751 19.39 3.44 4.74
CA SER A 751 20.83 3.53 4.97
C SER A 751 21.53 4.13 3.77
N PHE A 752 22.36 5.15 3.96
CA PHE A 752 23.19 5.76 2.93
C PHE A 752 24.68 5.60 3.28
N GLN A 753 25.48 5.29 2.27
CA GLN A 753 26.94 5.22 2.36
C GLN A 753 27.54 5.66 1.01
N LEU A 754 28.51 6.58 1.04
CA LEU A 754 29.38 6.86 -0.11
C LEU A 754 30.69 6.10 0.06
N ILE A 755 31.18 5.48 -1.02
CA ILE A 755 32.35 4.61 -1.02
C ILE A 755 33.29 5.09 -2.15
N GLY A 756 34.55 5.38 -1.82
CA GLY A 756 35.51 6.02 -2.72
C GLY A 756 36.91 6.13 -2.10
N GLU A 757 37.94 6.32 -2.93
CA GLU A 757 39.37 6.25 -2.53
C GLU A 757 39.80 7.24 -1.42
N ALA A 758 39.04 8.32 -1.23
CA ALA A 758 39.32 9.38 -0.24
C ALA A 758 38.13 9.63 0.71
N LEU A 759 37.29 8.61 0.92
CA LEU A 759 36.11 8.67 1.80
C LEU A 759 36.29 7.76 3.01
N TYR A 760 35.95 8.25 4.19
CA TYR A 760 35.85 7.43 5.39
C TYR A 760 34.51 6.70 5.39
N PRO A 761 34.47 5.36 5.52
CA PRO A 761 33.21 4.62 5.49
C PRO A 761 32.38 4.97 6.71
N VAL A 762 31.17 5.49 6.47
CA VAL A 762 30.16 5.72 7.51
C VAL A 762 28.80 5.34 6.94
N THR A 763 28.19 4.28 7.48
CA THR A 763 26.83 3.87 7.12
C THR A 763 25.82 4.61 8.00
N LEU A 764 25.06 5.56 7.44
CA LEU A 764 24.10 6.39 8.19
C LEU A 764 22.64 6.06 7.84
N THR A 765 21.82 5.77 8.85
CA THR A 765 20.39 5.42 8.68
C THR A 765 19.46 6.59 8.97
N ARG A 766 18.73 7.07 7.96
CA ARG A 766 17.68 8.10 8.12
C ARG A 766 16.30 7.45 8.06
N ARG A 767 15.44 7.73 9.03
CA ARG A 767 14.00 7.47 8.88
C ARG A 767 13.43 8.63 8.08
N LEU A 768 12.70 8.33 7.01
CA LEU A 768 12.06 9.33 6.17
C LEU A 768 10.64 9.58 6.68
N ALA A 769 10.07 10.75 6.38
CA ALA A 769 8.79 11.19 6.97
C ALA A 769 7.57 10.38 6.46
N GLY A 770 7.73 9.68 5.35
CA GLY A 770 6.77 8.70 4.82
C GLY A 770 7.50 7.69 3.94
N ASP A 771 6.75 6.76 3.32
CA ASP A 771 7.29 5.81 2.35
C ASP A 771 7.68 6.55 1.04
N PRO A 772 8.96 6.58 0.64
CA PRO A 772 9.39 7.20 -0.61
C PRO A 772 8.78 6.54 -1.84
N THR A 773 8.33 5.28 -1.75
CA THR A 773 7.62 4.59 -2.83
C THR A 773 6.29 5.28 -3.14
N HIS A 774 5.63 5.87 -2.14
CA HIS A 774 4.45 6.71 -2.35
C HIS A 774 4.80 8.11 -2.86
N VAL A 775 5.84 8.77 -2.32
CA VAL A 775 6.27 10.11 -2.79
C VAL A 775 6.75 10.06 -4.24
N VAL A 776 7.58 9.08 -4.58
CA VAL A 776 8.07 8.82 -5.93
C VAL A 776 6.96 8.25 -6.83
N GLY A 777 6.06 7.44 -6.29
CA GLY A 777 4.87 6.97 -7.02
C GLY A 777 3.97 8.14 -7.46
N ALA A 778 3.73 9.10 -6.55
CA ALA A 778 3.01 10.34 -6.82
C ALA A 778 3.77 11.23 -7.82
N LEU A 779 5.07 11.43 -7.65
CA LEU A 779 5.93 12.14 -8.61
C LEU A 779 5.85 11.52 -10.02
N VAL A 780 6.02 10.19 -10.14
CA VAL A 780 6.01 9.52 -11.45
C VAL A 780 4.60 9.54 -12.06
N ALA A 781 3.53 9.62 -11.26
CA ALA A 781 2.18 9.90 -11.74
C ALA A 781 2.01 11.37 -12.19
N GLU A 782 2.51 12.34 -11.43
CA GLU A 782 2.49 13.77 -11.76
C GLU A 782 3.24 14.03 -13.08
N LEU A 783 4.47 13.53 -13.21
CA LEU A 783 5.28 13.60 -14.43
C LEU A 783 4.62 12.88 -15.62
N ARG A 784 3.96 11.73 -15.39
CA ARG A 784 3.17 11.03 -16.42
C ARG A 784 2.00 11.89 -16.91
N ASP A 785 1.26 12.53 -16.02
CA ASP A 785 0.05 13.27 -16.37
C ASP A 785 0.36 14.66 -16.96
N MET A 786 1.50 15.26 -16.57
CA MET A 786 2.12 16.40 -17.24
C MET A 786 2.64 16.04 -18.64
N ALA A 787 3.34 14.90 -18.80
CA ALA A 787 3.79 14.41 -20.11
C ALA A 787 2.60 14.11 -21.04
N ALA A 788 1.52 13.53 -20.51
CA ALA A 788 0.28 13.22 -21.22
C ALA A 788 -0.61 14.43 -21.54
N ARG A 789 -0.18 15.66 -21.19
CA ARG A 789 -0.94 16.92 -21.36
C ARG A 789 -2.34 16.89 -20.72
N ARG A 790 -2.50 16.15 -19.61
CA ARG A 790 -3.76 16.11 -18.85
C ARG A 790 -3.86 17.20 -17.79
N SER A 791 -2.74 17.84 -17.42
CA SER A 791 -2.75 19.06 -16.60
C SER A 791 -2.76 20.33 -17.45
N THR A 792 -3.29 21.42 -16.88
CA THR A 792 -3.33 22.77 -17.47
C THR A 792 -1.95 23.44 -17.57
N PHE A 793 -0.91 22.85 -16.99
CA PHE A 793 0.43 23.45 -16.87
C PHE A 793 1.48 22.79 -17.79
N ALA A 794 1.10 22.48 -19.03
CA ALA A 794 1.94 21.77 -20.02
C ALA A 794 3.16 22.55 -20.58
N ASN A 795 3.73 23.50 -19.82
CA ASN A 795 4.93 24.27 -20.16
C ASN A 795 6.20 23.49 -19.74
N PRO A 796 7.09 23.09 -20.67
CA PRO A 796 8.29 22.29 -20.35
C PRO A 796 9.18 22.87 -19.24
N ARG A 797 9.28 24.20 -19.14
CA ARG A 797 10.05 24.85 -18.07
C ARG A 797 9.48 24.59 -16.68
N LEU A 798 8.15 24.56 -16.53
CA LEU A 798 7.53 24.22 -15.24
C LEU A 798 7.79 22.76 -14.85
N ILE A 799 7.86 21.85 -15.83
CA ILE A 799 8.25 20.45 -15.60
C ILE A 799 9.69 20.37 -15.07
N ARG A 800 10.63 21.12 -15.68
CA ARG A 800 12.01 21.21 -15.20
C ARG A 800 12.08 21.78 -13.77
N ASN A 801 11.51 22.96 -13.52
CA ASN A 801 11.51 23.57 -12.18
C ASN A 801 10.90 22.66 -11.09
N ARG A 802 9.86 21.88 -11.42
CA ARG A 802 9.24 20.92 -10.49
C ARG A 802 10.16 19.74 -10.16
N LEU A 803 10.87 19.21 -11.17
CA LEU A 803 11.91 18.20 -10.99
C LEU A 803 13.09 18.73 -10.15
N GLU A 804 13.51 19.97 -10.38
CA GLU A 804 14.65 20.59 -9.68
C GLU A 804 14.33 20.77 -8.19
N ASN A 805 13.16 21.33 -7.88
CA ASN A 805 12.67 21.49 -6.50
C ASN A 805 12.62 20.15 -5.75
N LEU A 806 12.06 19.10 -6.35
CA LEU A 806 11.97 17.79 -5.70
C LEU A 806 13.32 17.06 -5.64
N GLY A 807 14.20 17.23 -6.63
CA GLY A 807 15.57 16.70 -6.56
C GLY A 807 16.36 17.32 -5.38
N ALA A 808 16.11 18.60 -5.09
CA ALA A 808 16.72 19.33 -3.97
C ALA A 808 16.07 18.96 -2.63
N GLU A 809 14.75 18.74 -2.62
CA GLU A 809 14.01 18.21 -1.49
C GLU A 809 14.51 16.81 -1.10
N LEU A 810 14.64 15.88 -2.06
CA LEU A 810 15.23 14.55 -1.82
C LEU A 810 16.68 14.65 -1.33
N TRP A 811 17.48 15.57 -1.88
CA TRP A 811 18.84 15.82 -1.41
C TRP A 811 18.85 16.26 0.07
N ALA A 812 18.05 17.23 0.47
CA ALA A 812 18.01 17.74 1.84
C ALA A 812 17.34 16.77 2.85
N THR A 813 16.25 16.11 2.45
CA THR A 813 15.37 15.32 3.33
C THR A 813 15.74 13.84 3.40
N ALA A 814 16.35 13.27 2.36
CA ALA A 814 16.77 11.87 2.34
C ALA A 814 18.25 11.69 2.66
N VAL A 815 19.14 12.40 1.97
CA VAL A 815 20.60 12.20 2.12
C VAL A 815 21.09 12.75 3.48
N PRO A 816 21.75 11.94 4.33
CA PRO A 816 22.27 12.41 5.62
C PRO A 816 23.30 13.53 5.46
N GLU A 817 23.36 14.45 6.42
CA GLU A 817 24.24 15.63 6.37
C GLU A 817 25.72 15.27 6.13
N ALA A 818 26.32 14.38 6.93
CA ALA A 818 27.70 13.95 6.72
C ALA A 818 27.94 13.24 5.37
N VAL A 819 26.91 12.65 4.74
CA VAL A 819 27.02 12.08 3.38
C VAL A 819 27.03 13.21 2.33
N ARG A 820 26.27 14.30 2.55
CA ARG A 820 26.34 15.52 1.72
C ARG A 820 27.68 16.24 1.89
N GLU A 821 28.19 16.37 3.12
CA GLU A 821 29.53 16.91 3.39
C GLU A 821 30.63 16.11 2.69
N GLN A 822 30.59 14.76 2.81
CA GLN A 822 31.52 13.87 2.12
C GLN A 822 31.47 14.02 0.59
N PHE A 823 30.26 14.14 0.01
CA PHE A 823 30.08 14.39 -1.41
C PHE A 823 30.72 15.72 -1.84
N TRP A 824 30.39 16.83 -1.15
CA TRP A 824 30.94 18.15 -1.49
C TRP A 824 32.45 18.23 -1.29
N ALA A 825 33.00 17.57 -0.26
CA ALA A 825 34.44 17.48 -0.04
C ALA A 825 35.20 16.69 -1.13
N GLN A 826 34.50 15.91 -1.96
CA GLN A 826 35.09 15.10 -3.04
C GLN A 826 34.55 15.45 -4.44
N VAL A 827 33.71 16.49 -4.59
CA VAL A 827 32.94 16.74 -5.82
C VAL A 827 33.81 16.88 -7.07
N ASP A 828 34.95 17.55 -6.96
CA ASP A 828 35.94 17.72 -8.05
C ASP A 828 36.73 16.45 -8.36
N ASN A 829 36.78 15.49 -7.44
CA ASN A 829 37.50 14.23 -7.59
C ASN A 829 36.63 13.13 -8.23
N ILE A 830 35.30 13.21 -8.11
CA ILE A 830 34.37 12.29 -8.77
C ILE A 830 34.57 12.32 -10.29
N LYS A 831 34.68 11.14 -10.90
CA LYS A 831 34.79 10.91 -12.35
C LYS A 831 33.64 10.05 -12.90
N SER A 832 33.04 9.22 -12.05
CA SER A 832 31.79 8.50 -12.32
C SER A 832 31.06 8.18 -11.02
N LEU A 833 29.74 7.98 -11.10
CA LEU A 833 28.89 7.59 -9.97
C LEU A 833 28.16 6.30 -10.29
N THR A 834 28.37 5.29 -9.43
CA THR A 834 27.66 4.01 -9.50
C THR A 834 26.64 3.95 -8.37
N ILE A 835 25.35 3.88 -8.70
CA ILE A 835 24.24 3.81 -7.74
C ILE A 835 23.86 2.36 -7.52
N VAL A 836 23.85 1.95 -6.25
CA VAL A 836 23.62 0.57 -5.80
C VAL A 836 22.51 0.61 -4.76
N SER A 837 21.32 0.06 -5.06
CA SER A 837 20.13 0.22 -4.20
C SER A 837 19.36 -1.07 -3.97
N ASP A 838 18.99 -1.33 -2.71
CA ASP A 838 18.15 -2.47 -2.30
C ASP A 838 16.65 -2.16 -2.43
N ARG A 839 16.01 -2.81 -3.41
CA ARG A 839 14.54 -2.98 -3.58
C ARG A 839 13.68 -1.72 -3.84
N ASP A 840 14.25 -0.56 -4.20
CA ASP A 840 13.47 0.69 -4.34
C ASP A 840 13.29 1.23 -5.78
N ALA A 841 12.20 1.98 -5.95
CA ALA A 841 11.86 2.68 -7.20
C ALA A 841 12.34 4.14 -7.23
N VAL A 842 13.05 4.60 -6.18
CA VAL A 842 13.45 6.01 -6.02
C VAL A 842 14.53 6.38 -7.03
N PRO A 843 14.37 7.42 -7.87
CA PRO A 843 15.33 7.81 -8.89
C PRO A 843 16.51 8.60 -8.30
N TRP A 844 17.38 7.96 -7.52
CA TRP A 844 18.57 8.57 -6.89
C TRP A 844 19.52 9.30 -7.86
N GLU A 845 19.51 8.91 -9.14
CA GLU A 845 20.23 9.62 -10.21
C GLU A 845 19.71 11.04 -10.48
N LEU A 846 18.51 11.37 -9.98
CA LEU A 846 17.87 12.70 -10.03
C LEU A 846 17.95 13.48 -8.71
N LEU A 847 18.84 13.09 -7.79
CA LEU A 847 19.26 13.99 -6.72
C LEU A 847 19.84 15.28 -7.34
N PHE A 848 19.40 16.43 -6.83
CA PHE A 848 19.82 17.75 -7.28
C PHE A 848 20.63 18.39 -6.15
N ALA A 849 21.96 18.42 -6.31
CA ALA A 849 22.87 18.66 -5.19
C ALA A 849 23.04 20.16 -4.93
N VAL A 850 22.53 20.61 -3.78
CA VAL A 850 22.58 21.99 -3.32
C VAL A 850 23.27 22.12 -1.95
N ASP A 851 23.95 23.25 -1.74
CA ASP A 851 24.53 23.66 -0.45
C ASP A 851 24.55 25.19 -0.35
N GLY A 852 23.73 25.76 0.55
CA GLY A 852 23.60 27.21 0.70
C GLY A 852 23.17 27.90 -0.60
N SER A 853 24.10 28.63 -1.22
CA SER A 853 23.93 29.29 -2.53
C SER A 853 24.58 28.53 -3.70
N ASN A 854 25.24 27.40 -3.45
CA ASN A 854 25.87 26.57 -4.46
C ASN A 854 24.84 25.56 -5.00
N ASP A 855 24.68 25.58 -6.33
CA ASP A 855 23.83 24.66 -7.07
C ASP A 855 24.68 23.89 -8.08
N LEU A 856 24.79 22.57 -7.88
CA LEU A 856 25.45 21.68 -8.82
C LEU A 856 24.48 21.15 -9.88
N GLY A 857 23.17 21.19 -9.65
CA GLY A 857 22.17 20.56 -10.51
C GLY A 857 22.02 19.05 -10.28
N PHE A 858 21.32 18.38 -11.20
CA PHE A 858 21.12 16.92 -11.15
C PHE A 858 22.45 16.17 -11.33
N LEU A 859 22.65 15.09 -10.57
CA LEU A 859 23.84 14.23 -10.71
C LEU A 859 24.06 13.76 -12.16
N VAL A 860 22.98 13.38 -12.87
CA VAL A 860 23.01 12.98 -14.29
C VAL A 860 23.37 14.08 -15.29
N GLU A 861 23.26 15.37 -14.93
CA GLU A 861 23.68 16.47 -15.82
C GLU A 861 25.18 16.81 -15.64
N ARG A 862 25.84 16.26 -14.60
CA ARG A 862 27.25 16.54 -14.25
C ARG A 862 28.18 15.35 -14.34
N PHE A 863 27.74 14.15 -13.96
CA PHE A 863 28.59 12.97 -13.85
C PHE A 863 28.12 11.83 -14.78
N PRO A 864 29.04 10.94 -15.19
CA PRO A 864 28.72 9.61 -15.68
C PRO A 864 28.02 8.79 -14.59
N VAL A 865 26.70 8.88 -14.49
CA VAL A 865 25.88 8.11 -13.53
C VAL A 865 25.37 6.82 -14.17
N VAL A 866 25.53 5.68 -13.50
CA VAL A 866 24.82 4.43 -13.81
C VAL A 866 24.27 3.77 -12.55
N ARG A 867 23.26 2.91 -12.72
CA ARG A 867 22.78 1.96 -11.71
C ARG A 867 23.47 0.60 -11.87
N ARG A 868 23.47 -0.17 -10.79
CA ARG A 868 23.91 -1.57 -10.76
C ARG A 868 22.86 -2.45 -10.09
N VAL A 869 22.62 -3.62 -10.67
CA VAL A 869 21.77 -4.68 -10.08
C VAL A 869 22.66 -5.65 -9.30
N TYR A 870 22.21 -6.13 -8.13
CA TYR A 870 22.96 -7.13 -7.37
C TYR A 870 23.16 -8.43 -8.14
N GLY A 871 24.33 -9.04 -7.98
CA GLY A 871 24.77 -10.20 -8.78
C GLY A 871 25.14 -9.92 -10.25
N GLN A 872 25.06 -8.67 -10.73
CA GLN A 872 25.43 -8.29 -12.10
C GLN A 872 26.94 -8.51 -12.38
N ARG A 873 27.27 -9.26 -13.43
CA ARG A 873 28.65 -9.31 -13.95
C ARG A 873 29.04 -7.95 -14.55
N ARG A 874 30.25 -7.47 -14.24
CA ARG A 874 30.74 -6.16 -14.71
C ARG A 874 31.37 -6.28 -16.11
N ALA A 875 30.55 -6.19 -17.16
CA ALA A 875 31.09 -6.14 -18.52
C ALA A 875 31.93 -4.86 -18.73
N ARG A 876 33.17 -4.98 -19.22
CA ARG A 876 33.94 -3.83 -19.76
C ARG A 876 33.72 -3.63 -21.26
N ASN A 877 33.38 -4.68 -22.00
CA ASN A 877 33.07 -4.61 -23.42
C ASN A 877 31.63 -5.05 -23.65
N LEU A 878 30.84 -4.26 -24.37
CA LEU A 878 29.52 -4.63 -24.87
C LEU A 878 29.67 -5.10 -26.32
N SER A 879 29.26 -6.33 -26.65
CA SER A 879 29.31 -6.79 -28.04
C SER A 879 28.23 -6.08 -28.86
N LEU A 880 28.62 -5.46 -29.98
CA LEU A 880 27.70 -4.81 -30.91
C LEU A 880 27.80 -5.43 -32.32
N GLN A 881 28.30 -6.67 -32.43
CA GLN A 881 28.52 -7.36 -33.72
C GLN A 881 27.24 -7.63 -34.52
N SER A 882 26.08 -7.61 -33.84
CA SER A 882 24.76 -7.78 -34.44
C SER A 882 23.71 -6.92 -33.73
N ALA A 883 22.71 -6.45 -34.46
CA ALA A 883 21.67 -5.56 -33.95
C ALA A 883 20.28 -5.97 -34.43
N ALA A 884 19.31 -5.97 -33.52
CA ALA A 884 17.90 -6.23 -33.80
C ALA A 884 17.01 -5.09 -33.29
N TYR A 885 15.95 -4.80 -34.04
CA TYR A 885 15.09 -3.64 -33.84
C TYR A 885 13.66 -4.09 -33.52
N ILE A 886 13.14 -3.76 -32.34
CA ILE A 886 11.81 -4.20 -31.90
C ILE A 886 10.82 -3.04 -32.11
N VAL A 887 9.89 -3.22 -33.05
CA VAL A 887 8.87 -2.21 -33.43
C VAL A 887 7.52 -2.92 -33.61
N PRO A 888 6.79 -3.19 -32.51
CA PRO A 888 5.50 -3.87 -32.55
C PRO A 888 4.42 -3.10 -33.32
N ALA A 889 3.34 -3.79 -33.69
CA ALA A 889 2.15 -3.16 -34.25
C ALA A 889 1.57 -2.14 -33.25
N GLY A 890 1.32 -0.91 -33.72
CA GLY A 890 0.88 0.21 -32.85
C GLY A 890 2.00 1.03 -32.21
N SER A 891 3.27 0.81 -32.60
CA SER A 891 4.39 1.70 -32.26
C SER A 891 4.24 3.13 -32.82
N PRO A 892 4.98 4.12 -32.31
CA PRO A 892 4.99 5.48 -32.84
C PRO A 892 5.22 5.54 -34.36
N SER A 893 4.57 6.49 -35.04
CA SER A 893 4.70 6.68 -36.50
C SER A 893 6.13 6.98 -36.96
N ASP A 894 6.95 7.52 -36.07
CA ASP A 894 8.36 7.88 -36.25
C ASP A 894 9.35 6.79 -35.77
N ALA A 895 8.89 5.69 -35.18
CA ALA A 895 9.75 4.59 -34.73
C ALA A 895 10.57 3.95 -35.88
N LEU A 896 10.00 3.90 -37.09
CA LEU A 896 10.71 3.45 -38.29
C LEU A 896 11.68 4.50 -38.87
N GLU A 897 11.63 5.76 -38.40
CA GLU A 897 12.64 6.78 -38.69
C GLU A 897 13.79 6.68 -37.69
N GLU A 898 13.49 6.55 -36.39
CA GLU A 898 14.48 6.27 -35.34
C GLU A 898 15.34 5.05 -35.67
N VAL A 899 14.73 3.93 -36.04
CA VAL A 899 15.46 2.71 -36.44
C VAL A 899 16.38 2.94 -37.66
N ARG A 900 16.06 3.87 -38.57
CA ARG A 900 16.97 4.25 -39.67
C ARG A 900 18.14 5.08 -39.18
N THR A 901 17.92 5.98 -38.23
CA THR A 901 18.97 6.76 -37.56
C THR A 901 19.95 5.84 -36.82
N VAL A 902 19.45 4.88 -36.01
CA VAL A 902 20.31 3.91 -35.32
C VAL A 902 21.11 3.05 -36.32
N ARG A 903 20.48 2.58 -37.41
CA ARG A 903 21.17 1.87 -38.50
C ARG A 903 22.31 2.70 -39.12
N ALA A 904 22.11 4.00 -39.35
CA ALA A 904 23.15 4.90 -39.87
C ALA A 904 24.31 5.14 -38.89
N HIS A 905 24.03 5.09 -37.59
CA HIS A 905 25.08 5.13 -36.55
C HIS A 905 25.91 3.87 -36.51
N LEU A 906 25.30 2.70 -36.62
CA LEU A 906 26.02 1.41 -36.56
C LEU A 906 26.80 1.11 -37.84
N GLY A 907 26.25 1.44 -39.02
CA GLY A 907 26.90 1.24 -40.31
C GLY A 907 26.95 -0.22 -40.77
N GLU A 908 27.78 -0.52 -41.77
CA GLU A 908 27.91 -1.86 -42.36
C GLU A 908 28.73 -2.84 -41.50
N ASP A 909 29.41 -2.36 -40.46
CA ASP A 909 30.21 -3.17 -39.53
C ASP A 909 29.35 -4.03 -38.57
N VAL A 910 28.03 -3.81 -38.53
CA VAL A 910 27.09 -4.49 -37.62
C VAL A 910 26.08 -5.33 -38.40
N THR A 911 25.93 -6.60 -38.00
CA THR A 911 24.98 -7.53 -38.63
C THR A 911 23.54 -7.14 -38.29
N ASP A 912 22.81 -6.59 -39.25
CA ASP A 912 21.39 -6.28 -39.10
C ASP A 912 20.53 -7.55 -39.10
N LEU A 913 19.90 -7.86 -37.96
CA LEU A 913 19.03 -9.02 -37.76
C LEU A 913 17.56 -8.73 -38.11
N GLY A 914 17.27 -7.53 -38.63
CA GLY A 914 15.94 -7.14 -39.08
C GLY A 914 15.08 -6.48 -37.99
N THR A 915 13.80 -6.31 -38.32
CA THR A 915 12.82 -5.62 -37.45
C THR A 915 11.76 -6.62 -36.98
N VAL A 916 11.62 -6.77 -35.67
CA VAL A 916 10.75 -7.75 -35.00
C VAL A 916 9.45 -7.10 -34.55
N GLN A 917 8.32 -7.77 -34.80
CA GLN A 917 6.97 -7.28 -34.44
C GLN A 917 6.15 -8.29 -33.62
N ARG A 918 6.58 -9.57 -33.57
CA ARG A 918 5.87 -10.67 -32.89
C ARG A 918 6.69 -11.27 -31.74
N LEU A 919 5.98 -11.82 -30.75
CA LEU A 919 6.54 -12.44 -29.56
C LEU A 919 7.30 -13.72 -29.90
N ASP A 920 6.81 -14.54 -30.83
CA ASP A 920 7.51 -15.76 -31.27
C ASP A 920 8.90 -15.44 -31.87
N GLN A 921 8.96 -14.43 -32.75
CA GLN A 921 10.18 -13.88 -33.33
C GLN A 921 11.11 -13.32 -32.25
N MET A 922 10.58 -12.58 -31.27
CA MET A 922 11.38 -12.00 -30.19
C MET A 922 11.98 -13.06 -29.26
N LEU A 923 11.21 -14.08 -28.89
CA LEU A 923 11.68 -15.19 -28.06
C LEU A 923 12.76 -16.00 -28.79
N HIS A 924 12.60 -16.25 -30.09
CA HIS A 924 13.60 -16.95 -30.88
C HIS A 924 14.87 -16.11 -31.14
N LEU A 925 14.73 -14.79 -31.33
CA LEU A 925 15.85 -13.85 -31.41
C LEU A 925 16.69 -13.88 -30.11
N LEU A 926 16.07 -13.99 -28.95
CA LEU A 926 16.80 -14.11 -27.67
C LEU A 926 17.62 -15.40 -27.58
N GLU A 927 17.22 -16.50 -28.24
CA GLU A 927 18.00 -17.74 -28.33
C GLU A 927 19.28 -17.59 -29.19
N SER A 928 19.40 -16.52 -29.99
CA SER A 928 20.59 -16.24 -30.84
C SER A 928 21.57 -15.21 -30.27
N SER A 929 21.39 -14.77 -29.01
CA SER A 929 22.27 -13.83 -28.29
C SER A 929 22.77 -12.61 -29.13
N PRO A 930 21.85 -11.77 -29.65
CA PRO A 930 22.19 -10.57 -30.43
C PRO A 930 22.95 -9.56 -29.57
N GLY A 931 23.87 -8.79 -30.16
CA GLY A 931 24.70 -7.80 -29.44
C GLY A 931 23.95 -6.52 -29.04
N LEU A 932 23.03 -6.06 -29.88
CA LEU A 932 22.15 -4.92 -29.59
C LEU A 932 20.68 -5.32 -29.72
N LEU A 933 19.90 -5.01 -28.68
CA LEU A 933 18.44 -5.01 -28.71
C LEU A 933 17.95 -3.57 -28.56
N HIS A 934 17.40 -2.98 -29.62
CA HIS A 934 16.87 -1.62 -29.60
C HIS A 934 15.34 -1.62 -29.84
N PHE A 935 14.57 -1.12 -28.87
CA PHE A 935 13.11 -1.08 -28.92
C PHE A 935 12.64 0.35 -29.15
N ALA A 936 12.01 0.61 -30.29
CA ALA A 936 11.37 1.90 -30.61
C ALA A 936 9.85 1.68 -30.66
N CYS A 937 9.17 1.86 -29.53
CA CYS A 937 7.82 1.33 -29.34
C CYS A 937 7.03 2.03 -28.21
N HIS A 938 5.77 1.61 -28.03
CA HIS A 938 5.01 1.93 -26.83
C HIS A 938 5.07 0.76 -25.82
N ASN A 939 5.22 1.11 -24.54
CA ASN A 939 5.17 0.19 -23.41
C ASN A 939 4.06 0.65 -22.46
N GLN A 940 3.24 -0.29 -21.98
CA GLN A 940 2.17 -0.07 -21.02
C GLN A 940 2.69 -0.35 -19.61
N PHE A 941 2.18 0.37 -18.61
CA PHE A 941 2.56 0.15 -17.21
C PHE A 941 1.35 0.30 -16.29
N SER A 942 0.96 -0.80 -15.64
CA SER A 942 -0.05 -0.83 -14.57
C SER A 942 0.62 -1.12 -13.21
N SER A 943 -0.07 -0.81 -12.11
CA SER A 943 0.36 -1.19 -10.76
C SER A 943 0.20 -2.69 -10.46
N SER A 944 -0.63 -3.40 -11.23
CA SER A 944 -0.89 -4.84 -11.11
C SER A 944 0.10 -5.71 -11.90
N ASP A 945 0.36 -5.35 -13.16
CA ASP A 945 1.09 -6.17 -14.13
C ASP A 945 2.52 -5.66 -14.36
N GLY A 946 2.81 -4.42 -13.93
CA GLY A 946 4.08 -3.75 -14.18
C GLY A 946 4.23 -3.34 -15.65
N SER A 947 5.45 -3.43 -16.15
CA SER A 947 5.82 -3.05 -17.52
C SER A 947 5.43 -4.16 -18.51
N VAL A 948 4.61 -3.84 -19.52
CA VAL A 948 4.09 -4.78 -20.53
C VAL A 948 4.20 -4.18 -21.93
N LEU A 949 4.77 -4.95 -22.86
CA LEU A 949 5.00 -4.55 -24.24
C LEU A 949 4.19 -5.45 -25.17
N ASN A 950 3.18 -4.90 -25.85
CA ASN A 950 2.25 -5.69 -26.66
C ASN A 950 2.84 -5.99 -28.05
N MET A 951 3.17 -7.25 -28.30
CA MET A 951 3.59 -7.76 -29.61
C MET A 951 2.36 -8.16 -30.44
N GLY A 952 2.53 -8.32 -31.76
CA GLY A 952 1.42 -8.59 -32.69
C GLY A 952 0.63 -9.89 -32.47
N ASP A 953 1.09 -10.77 -31.58
CA ASP A 953 0.52 -12.06 -31.23
C ASP A 953 0.55 -12.38 -29.72
N GLY A 954 0.89 -11.39 -28.86
CA GLY A 954 0.81 -11.56 -27.41
C GLY A 954 1.53 -10.47 -26.59
N PRO A 955 1.20 -10.31 -25.30
CA PRO A 955 1.93 -9.43 -24.40
C PRO A 955 3.30 -10.02 -24.05
N PHE A 956 4.36 -9.24 -24.19
CA PHE A 956 5.70 -9.55 -23.69
C PHE A 956 5.89 -8.87 -22.33
N ARG A 957 6.23 -9.65 -21.30
CA ARG A 957 6.45 -9.20 -19.92
C ARG A 957 7.87 -9.54 -19.43
N PRO A 958 8.40 -8.85 -18.41
CA PRO A 958 9.68 -9.20 -17.77
C PRO A 958 9.75 -10.65 -17.28
N SER A 959 8.62 -11.26 -16.91
CA SER A 959 8.50 -12.68 -16.51
C SER A 959 8.84 -13.66 -17.63
N ASP A 960 8.63 -13.27 -18.89
CA ASP A 960 8.68 -14.20 -20.02
C ASP A 960 10.14 -14.38 -20.48
N LEU A 961 10.98 -13.36 -20.25
CA LEU A 961 12.43 -13.42 -20.43
C LEU A 961 13.06 -14.50 -19.55
N ALA A 962 12.55 -14.72 -18.33
CA ALA A 962 13.05 -15.76 -17.42
C ALA A 962 12.82 -17.19 -17.97
N LYS A 963 11.80 -17.40 -18.81
CA LYS A 963 11.60 -18.67 -19.54
C LYS A 963 12.45 -18.74 -20.80
N ALA A 964 12.60 -17.62 -21.53
CA ALA A 964 13.37 -17.58 -22.77
C ALA A 964 14.86 -17.91 -22.55
N VAL A 965 15.47 -17.30 -21.53
CA VAL A 965 16.93 -17.32 -21.32
C VAL A 965 17.42 -18.56 -20.56
N GLN A 966 16.52 -19.39 -20.02
CA GLN A 966 16.89 -20.63 -19.31
C GLN A 966 17.64 -21.67 -20.16
N LYS A 967 17.58 -21.59 -21.49
CA LYS A 967 18.27 -22.54 -22.39
C LYS A 967 19.69 -22.10 -22.77
N ARG A 968 19.91 -20.79 -22.95
CA ARG A 968 21.21 -20.13 -23.21
C ARG A 968 21.14 -18.70 -22.69
N GLY A 969 22.17 -18.27 -21.97
CA GLY A 969 22.26 -16.91 -21.45
C GLY A 969 22.56 -15.87 -22.54
N LEU A 970 22.06 -14.64 -22.36
CA LEU A 970 22.64 -13.47 -23.05
C LEU A 970 24.07 -13.18 -22.55
N ALA A 971 24.46 -13.83 -21.45
CA ALA A 971 25.76 -13.75 -20.79
C ALA A 971 26.99 -14.04 -21.66
N ASP A 972 26.85 -14.76 -22.79
CA ASP A 972 27.96 -15.04 -23.70
C ASP A 972 28.26 -13.86 -24.65
N ALA A 973 27.30 -12.93 -24.84
CA ALA A 973 27.42 -11.78 -25.73
C ALA A 973 27.51 -10.42 -25.00
N HIS A 974 27.09 -10.35 -23.73
CA HIS A 974 27.00 -9.11 -22.95
C HIS A 974 26.34 -7.93 -23.70
N PRO A 975 25.11 -8.11 -24.23
CA PRO A 975 24.48 -7.12 -25.10
C PRO A 975 24.18 -5.79 -24.41
N LEU A 976 24.08 -4.75 -25.25
CA LEU A 976 23.38 -3.51 -24.92
C LEU A 976 21.88 -3.68 -25.20
N VAL A 977 21.04 -3.31 -24.25
CA VAL A 977 19.58 -3.33 -24.38
C VAL A 977 19.04 -1.91 -24.19
N PHE A 978 18.49 -1.30 -25.25
CA PHE A 978 17.95 0.07 -25.20
C PHE A 978 16.44 0.02 -25.43
N PHE A 979 15.65 0.20 -24.37
CA PHE A 979 14.21 0.42 -24.42
C PHE A 979 13.89 1.91 -24.59
N ASN A 980 13.76 2.38 -25.83
CA ASN A 980 13.23 3.72 -26.10
C ASN A 980 11.69 3.70 -26.09
N ALA A 981 11.15 3.44 -24.91
CA ALA A 981 9.72 3.38 -24.63
C ALA A 981 9.43 3.79 -23.17
N CYS A 982 8.20 4.24 -22.91
CA CYS A 982 7.75 4.82 -21.65
C CYS A 982 7.76 3.85 -20.47
N ARG A 983 8.24 4.27 -19.30
CA ARG A 983 8.16 3.53 -18.01
C ARG A 983 8.81 2.12 -18.04
N THR A 984 9.91 1.99 -18.76
CA THR A 984 10.66 0.74 -18.94
C THR A 984 11.77 0.52 -17.92
N ALA A 985 12.23 1.57 -17.23
CA ALA A 985 13.08 1.48 -16.04
C ALA A 985 12.28 1.29 -14.73
N GLY A 986 10.94 1.45 -14.78
CA GLY A 986 10.08 1.24 -13.62
C GLY A 986 9.98 -0.23 -13.21
N GLU A 987 10.05 -0.49 -11.90
CA GLU A 987 9.85 -1.82 -11.30
C GLU A 987 8.54 -1.86 -10.50
N ILE A 988 8.01 -3.07 -10.27
CA ILE A 988 6.93 -3.34 -9.31
C ILE A 988 7.37 -4.38 -8.27
N SER A 989 6.95 -4.21 -7.02
CA SER A 989 7.25 -5.14 -5.92
C SER A 989 6.46 -6.44 -6.07
N GLY A 990 7.07 -7.44 -6.73
CA GLY A 990 6.58 -8.81 -6.74
C GLY A 990 6.89 -9.52 -5.41
N LEU A 991 6.08 -10.52 -5.08
CA LEU A 991 6.01 -11.15 -3.76
C LEU A 991 7.35 -11.59 -3.14
N PHE A 992 8.26 -12.10 -3.97
CA PHE A 992 9.57 -12.59 -3.56
C PHE A 992 10.72 -11.71 -4.08
N GLN A 993 10.44 -10.87 -5.09
CA GLN A 993 11.40 -10.01 -5.78
C GLN A 993 10.67 -8.87 -6.52
N THR A 994 11.26 -7.67 -6.54
CA THR A 994 10.92 -6.64 -7.54
C THR A 994 11.06 -7.18 -8.96
N MET A 995 10.13 -6.78 -9.84
CA MET A 995 10.05 -7.20 -11.23
C MET A 995 10.09 -5.97 -12.15
N GLY A 996 10.99 -5.98 -13.13
CA GLY A 996 11.18 -4.90 -14.09
C GLY A 996 12.15 -5.32 -15.20
N TRP A 997 12.15 -4.62 -16.33
CA TRP A 997 12.95 -5.02 -17.50
C TRP A 997 14.45 -5.02 -17.21
N ALA A 998 14.97 -3.96 -16.58
CA ALA A 998 16.40 -3.82 -16.29
C ALA A 998 16.96 -5.04 -15.53
N LYS A 999 16.37 -5.36 -14.37
CA LYS A 999 16.77 -6.49 -13.54
C LYS A 999 16.69 -7.84 -14.27
N GLN A 1000 15.67 -8.06 -15.11
CA GLN A 1000 15.53 -9.31 -15.86
C GLN A 1000 16.54 -9.42 -17.01
N PHE A 1001 16.80 -8.35 -17.78
CA PHE A 1001 17.83 -8.36 -18.84
C PHE A 1001 19.25 -8.47 -18.28
N ILE A 1002 19.55 -7.76 -17.19
CA ILE A 1002 20.85 -7.88 -16.50
C ILE A 1002 21.03 -9.27 -15.88
N GLY A 1003 19.99 -9.84 -15.25
CA GLY A 1003 20.01 -11.22 -14.74
C GLY A 1003 20.15 -12.28 -15.84
N ALA A 1004 19.59 -12.01 -17.03
CA ALA A 1004 19.79 -12.80 -18.25
C ALA A 1004 21.22 -12.72 -18.83
N GLY A 1005 22.03 -11.76 -18.39
CA GLY A 1005 23.44 -11.58 -18.77
C GLY A 1005 23.73 -10.44 -19.74
N ALA A 1006 22.78 -9.53 -19.97
CA ALA A 1006 23.04 -8.27 -20.69
C ALA A 1006 24.15 -7.47 -19.99
N GLY A 1007 25.04 -6.87 -20.78
CA GLY A 1007 26.13 -6.06 -20.26
C GLY A 1007 25.67 -4.67 -19.81
N ALA A 1008 24.65 -4.12 -20.49
CA ALA A 1008 24.01 -2.87 -20.11
C ALA A 1008 22.52 -2.82 -20.50
N PHE A 1009 21.73 -2.04 -19.77
CA PHE A 1009 20.32 -1.76 -20.05
C PHE A 1009 20.05 -0.25 -19.95
N ILE A 1010 19.29 0.31 -20.89
CA ILE A 1010 18.81 1.70 -20.90
C ILE A 1010 17.29 1.68 -21.02
N GLY A 1011 16.59 2.41 -20.15
CA GLY A 1011 15.14 2.57 -20.17
C GLY A 1011 14.69 3.88 -19.53
N SER A 1012 13.38 4.14 -19.46
CA SER A 1012 12.81 5.40 -18.93
C SER A 1012 11.92 5.22 -17.70
N HIS A 1013 11.92 6.19 -16.77
CA HIS A 1013 11.07 6.20 -15.56
C HIS A 1013 9.62 6.60 -15.84
N TRP A 1014 9.41 7.64 -16.63
CA TRP A 1014 8.08 8.19 -16.98
C TRP A 1014 7.79 8.09 -18.49
N ALA A 1015 6.76 8.81 -18.97
CA ALA A 1015 6.41 8.84 -20.38
C ALA A 1015 7.24 9.90 -21.13
N VAL A 1016 7.92 9.48 -22.21
CA VAL A 1016 8.79 10.33 -23.03
C VAL A 1016 8.09 10.76 -24.33
N ARG A 1017 8.46 11.91 -24.90
CA ARG A 1017 7.90 12.39 -26.19
C ARG A 1017 8.77 11.89 -27.35
N SER A 1018 8.17 11.32 -28.40
CA SER A 1018 8.88 10.62 -29.48
C SER A 1018 10.05 11.41 -30.10
N ASN A 1019 9.83 12.69 -30.43
CA ASN A 1019 10.90 13.56 -30.97
C ASN A 1019 12.12 13.66 -30.03
N SER A 1020 11.89 13.98 -28.75
CA SER A 1020 12.96 14.17 -27.75
C SER A 1020 13.57 12.84 -27.32
N ALA A 1021 12.78 11.77 -27.31
CA ALA A 1021 13.23 10.40 -27.06
C ALA A 1021 14.17 9.91 -28.18
N ARG A 1022 13.81 10.16 -29.44
CA ARG A 1022 14.63 9.89 -30.62
C ARG A 1022 15.90 10.74 -30.63
N GLY A 1023 15.81 12.02 -30.26
CA GLY A 1023 16.97 12.92 -30.12
C GLY A 1023 17.97 12.43 -29.07
N PHE A 1024 17.50 11.94 -27.92
CA PHE A 1024 18.38 11.32 -26.92
C PHE A 1024 19.03 10.04 -27.42
N ALA A 1025 18.29 9.17 -28.12
CA ALA A 1025 18.86 7.96 -28.72
C ALA A 1025 19.91 8.26 -29.80
N ASP A 1026 19.63 9.23 -30.69
CA ASP A 1026 20.56 9.72 -31.72
C ASP A 1026 21.88 10.22 -31.12
N ALA A 1027 21.79 11.14 -30.14
CA ALA A 1027 22.96 11.66 -29.43
C ALA A 1027 23.72 10.57 -28.65
N PHE A 1028 23.02 9.59 -28.06
CA PHE A 1028 23.64 8.46 -27.38
C PHE A 1028 24.41 7.56 -28.36
N TYR A 1029 23.84 7.18 -29.50
CA TYR A 1029 24.53 6.31 -30.46
C TYR A 1029 25.70 7.03 -31.16
N GLN A 1030 25.59 8.35 -31.41
CA GLN A 1030 26.75 9.15 -31.81
C GLN A 1030 27.87 9.05 -30.76
N ALA A 1031 27.58 9.39 -29.49
CA ALA A 1031 28.58 9.45 -28.43
C ALA A 1031 29.19 8.07 -28.07
N PHE A 1032 28.37 7.02 -28.01
CA PHE A 1032 28.80 5.66 -27.63
C PHE A 1032 29.47 4.92 -28.80
N TYR A 1033 28.90 5.00 -30.01
CA TYR A 1033 29.36 4.18 -31.13
C TYR A 1033 30.36 4.90 -32.05
N LYS A 1034 30.00 6.10 -32.55
CA LYS A 1034 30.87 6.86 -33.46
C LYS A 1034 32.06 7.47 -32.73
N ASP A 1035 31.80 8.19 -31.62
CA ASP A 1035 32.84 8.89 -30.86
C ASP A 1035 33.61 7.96 -29.91
N GLY A 1036 33.06 6.76 -29.64
CA GLY A 1036 33.72 5.69 -28.88
C GLY A 1036 33.84 5.96 -27.37
N LEU A 1037 32.99 6.83 -26.81
CA LEU A 1037 32.98 7.10 -25.37
C LEU A 1037 32.45 5.89 -24.59
N ALA A 1038 32.93 5.71 -23.35
CA ALA A 1038 32.37 4.71 -22.43
C ALA A 1038 30.91 5.02 -22.06
N LEU A 1039 30.13 4.00 -21.72
CA LEU A 1039 28.68 4.00 -21.51
C LEU A 1039 28.18 5.17 -20.66
N GLY A 1040 28.81 5.43 -19.50
CA GLY A 1040 28.42 6.54 -18.62
C GLY A 1040 28.71 7.90 -19.24
N SER A 1041 29.88 8.07 -19.87
CA SER A 1041 30.30 9.31 -20.52
C SER A 1041 29.47 9.61 -21.77
N ALA A 1042 29.12 8.60 -22.56
CA ALA A 1042 28.19 8.71 -23.68
C ALA A 1042 26.79 9.14 -23.21
N SER A 1043 26.32 8.57 -22.10
CA SER A 1043 25.03 8.94 -21.49
C SER A 1043 25.00 10.37 -20.97
N LEU A 1044 26.09 10.84 -20.35
CA LEU A 1044 26.24 12.24 -19.92
C LEU A 1044 26.28 13.19 -21.14
N LYS A 1045 27.07 12.85 -22.16
CA LYS A 1045 27.20 13.62 -23.40
C LYS A 1045 25.85 13.75 -24.13
N ALA A 1046 25.11 12.66 -24.26
CA ALA A 1046 23.78 12.66 -24.87
C ALA A 1046 22.80 13.60 -24.14
N ARG A 1047 22.82 13.64 -22.80
CA ARG A 1047 22.02 14.61 -22.01
C ARG A 1047 22.43 16.05 -22.32
N GLN A 1048 23.73 16.33 -22.30
CA GLN A 1048 24.28 17.67 -22.53
C GLN A 1048 23.99 18.21 -23.93
N ASP A 1049 23.86 17.36 -24.94
CA ASP A 1049 23.55 17.78 -26.30
C ASP A 1049 22.04 18.04 -26.54
N VAL A 1050 21.14 17.38 -25.79
CA VAL A 1050 19.69 17.59 -25.92
C VAL A 1050 19.08 18.55 -24.87
N ILE A 1051 19.82 18.92 -23.83
CA ILE A 1051 19.36 19.80 -22.72
C ILE A 1051 18.76 21.14 -23.19
N GLY A 1052 19.16 21.61 -24.37
CA GLY A 1052 18.70 22.86 -24.97
C GLY A 1052 17.48 22.75 -25.89
N ASP A 1053 17.04 21.55 -26.28
CA ASP A 1053 15.97 21.38 -27.27
C ASP A 1053 14.57 21.54 -26.64
N GLY A 1054 13.88 22.62 -26.98
CA GLY A 1054 12.51 22.95 -26.54
C GLY A 1054 12.30 23.14 -25.03
N GLY A 1055 13.30 22.81 -24.20
CA GLY A 1055 13.20 22.74 -22.74
C GLY A 1055 12.46 21.50 -22.22
N ASP A 1056 12.32 20.43 -23.02
CA ASP A 1056 11.59 19.21 -22.67
C ASP A 1056 12.48 18.22 -21.87
N PRO A 1057 12.26 18.03 -20.55
CA PRO A 1057 13.17 17.25 -19.69
C PRO A 1057 13.14 15.72 -19.92
N THR A 1058 12.73 15.27 -21.10
CA THR A 1058 12.76 13.86 -21.54
C THR A 1058 14.12 13.20 -21.31
N TRP A 1059 15.25 13.92 -21.39
CA TRP A 1059 16.57 13.33 -21.09
C TRP A 1059 16.71 12.87 -19.63
N LEU A 1060 16.09 13.57 -18.66
CA LEU A 1060 16.09 13.18 -17.25
C LEU A 1060 15.30 11.89 -17.01
N ALA A 1061 14.43 11.49 -17.93
CA ALA A 1061 13.64 10.25 -17.79
C ALA A 1061 14.49 8.98 -17.87
N TYR A 1062 15.67 9.02 -18.51
CA TYR A 1062 16.45 7.81 -18.80
C TYR A 1062 17.33 7.37 -17.63
N THR A 1063 17.37 6.06 -17.42
CA THR A 1063 18.22 5.38 -16.46
C THR A 1063 19.07 4.35 -17.18
N ILE A 1064 20.36 4.30 -16.83
CA ILE A 1064 21.36 3.43 -17.44
C ILE A 1064 21.85 2.46 -16.37
N TYR A 1065 21.74 1.16 -16.63
CA TYR A 1065 22.24 0.08 -15.79
C TYR A 1065 23.45 -0.56 -16.49
N GLY A 1066 24.56 -0.78 -15.77
CA GLY A 1066 25.78 -1.27 -16.40
C GLY A 1066 27.04 -1.01 -15.58
N ASN A 1067 28.16 -0.93 -16.30
CA ASN A 1067 29.46 -0.46 -15.83
C ASN A 1067 29.69 0.93 -16.46
N PRO A 1068 30.00 2.00 -15.71
CA PRO A 1068 30.15 3.33 -16.30
C PRO A 1068 31.31 3.40 -17.31
N ALA A 1069 32.34 2.56 -17.11
CA ALA A 1069 33.51 2.43 -17.96
C ALA A 1069 33.37 1.43 -19.13
N ALA A 1070 32.16 0.88 -19.38
CA ALA A 1070 31.98 -0.08 -20.47
C ALA A 1070 32.10 0.58 -21.85
N THR A 1071 32.91 0.03 -22.75
CA THR A 1071 33.04 0.46 -24.15
C THR A 1071 32.37 -0.52 -25.11
N ARG A 1072 32.20 -0.15 -26.38
CA ARG A 1072 31.94 -1.15 -27.42
C ARG A 1072 33.15 -2.07 -27.59
N GLY A 1073 32.90 -3.37 -27.70
CA GLY A 1073 33.91 -4.43 -27.89
C GLY A 1073 34.39 -4.57 -29.33
#